data_AF-A0A3D4DR63-F1
#
_entry.id   AF-A0A3D4DR63-F1
#
_cell.length_a   1.000
_cell.length_b   1.000
_cell.length_c   1.000
_cell.angle_alpha   90.00
_cell.angle_beta   90.00
_cell.angle_gamma   90.00
#
_symmetry.space_group_name_H-M   'P 1'
#
loop_
_entity.id
_entity.type
_entity.pdbx_description
1 polymer ?
#
loop_
_entity_poly.entity_id
_entity_poly.type
_entity_poly.pdbx_seq_one_letter_code
_entity_poly.pdbx_strand_id
1 'polypeptide(L)'
;MEANPLAKMMNPKSVAIYGASDNAETVGGRVFTNLKADGFEGKMYPINPKHKQVGGLKCFPSVLDIGEEVDLALIATPARTVPGIIRDLGEAGCKNAIILSAGFGEGGGDGKGYETELIAQANRAGVRFMGPNCVGLVRPWHKMNATFLRAGTPKGRLALISQSGALNSAISDWAGPHHLGFSALVSLGNATNIDFGDIMQFLATDPHTDAILLYVEGVKHAPSFLSAMRATTRLKPVIVLKSGRHEASSKAASTHTGALMGADHVFDAALERTGAVRALSFGQLFAAAEILGSNKRSNGNRLGIVTNGGGAGVLAADRAGDTRVDIADLSPKTIEKLGKVLPKYWSHGNPVDVLGDAGPKEYGAAVKAVYEDPNVDGILVLLTPQAMTDADAIAKAVVENLPKRRSKPVLASFMGESSVGTAREYLSENSIADFATPEPAVSAFSYLATHHRNRRLALETPSPQAETHHPDLEGARMIVDAVLADDRDMLSDVESKALMRAFHIPVNMTIEADSESSALVAAETVGFPVAIKINSQDISHKSDVGGVRINITDAAEVMVAFRSIVASARAARPNARIKGVTVEAMARLTGARELVIGASRDKVFGPTILFGAGGTMVEVLQDSAVALPPLNTVLASRLVDRTKVSKLLAAFRERDAVDREAVVDVLMRVSDLICELPQIVELDINPLFAGPEGVLAVDARVKVARPPARDGRYDHVAIHPYPRHLIVEDHLIDGTPLIIRPIRPDDAESEQNFVRGLSDEARMFRFMGAMNELSPEMLVQFTQIDYRREMAMVAMAMRDGHEQQVGVARYVINPDGRSCEFAIVVGDQITHQGIGTRLMKALFRAARDHGLQVIEGTVLKNNEPMHQLMNDLGFSRRMDPDDPDLVLVERNL
;
A
#
# COMPACT_ATOMS: atom_id res chain seq x y z
N MET A 1 -15.72 -15.62 -6.04
CA MET A 1 -16.13 -14.50 -6.92
C MET A 1 -17.60 -14.14 -6.74
N GLU A 2 -18.53 -15.12 -6.71
CA GLU A 2 -19.97 -14.86 -6.51
C GLU A 2 -20.31 -14.27 -5.12
N ALA A 3 -19.53 -14.61 -4.08
CA ALA A 3 -19.68 -14.03 -2.75
C ALA A 3 -19.17 -12.57 -2.62
N ASN A 4 -18.56 -11.98 -3.66
CA ASN A 4 -18.09 -10.59 -3.60
C ASN A 4 -19.28 -9.63 -3.75
N PRO A 5 -19.45 -8.62 -2.87
CA PRO A 5 -20.59 -7.70 -2.91
C PRO A 5 -20.69 -6.91 -4.23
N LEU A 6 -19.59 -6.75 -4.97
CA LEU A 6 -19.56 -6.10 -6.28
C LEU A 6 -19.80 -7.04 -7.46
N ALA A 7 -19.97 -8.35 -7.25
CA ALA A 7 -20.10 -9.31 -8.35
C ALA A 7 -21.26 -8.95 -9.29
N LYS A 8 -22.42 -8.58 -8.73
CA LYS A 8 -23.61 -8.15 -9.50
C LYS A 8 -23.42 -6.79 -10.20
N MET A 9 -22.57 -5.90 -9.70
CA MET A 9 -22.22 -4.66 -10.40
C MET A 9 -21.24 -4.90 -11.55
N MET A 10 -20.25 -5.77 -11.33
CA MET A 10 -19.16 -6.00 -12.27
C MET A 10 -19.59 -6.95 -13.41
N ASN A 11 -20.44 -7.94 -13.11
CA ASN A 11 -20.91 -8.94 -14.07
C ASN A 11 -22.44 -9.16 -13.95
N PRO A 12 -23.27 -8.13 -14.19
CA PRO A 12 -24.73 -8.22 -14.06
C PRO A 12 -25.36 -9.15 -15.12
N LYS A 13 -26.45 -9.83 -14.75
CA LYS A 13 -27.36 -10.54 -15.67
C LYS A 13 -28.53 -9.68 -16.11
N SER A 14 -28.80 -8.58 -15.41
CA SER A 14 -29.83 -7.59 -15.77
C SER A 14 -29.41 -6.16 -15.45
N VAL A 15 -29.75 -5.22 -16.34
CA VAL A 15 -29.45 -3.79 -16.19
C VAL A 15 -30.68 -2.91 -16.39
N ALA A 16 -30.92 -2.01 -15.45
CA ALA A 16 -31.92 -0.95 -15.55
C ALA A 16 -31.27 0.37 -15.96
N ILE A 17 -31.74 1.01 -17.04
CA ILE A 17 -31.05 2.16 -17.63
C ILE A 17 -31.93 3.40 -17.52
N TYR A 18 -31.67 4.22 -16.50
CA TYR A 18 -32.39 5.47 -16.25
C TYR A 18 -31.90 6.58 -17.17
N GLY A 19 -32.83 7.24 -17.85
CA GLY A 19 -32.53 8.25 -18.85
C GLY A 19 -32.28 7.66 -20.25
N ALA A 20 -32.59 6.37 -20.45
CA ALA A 20 -32.58 5.74 -21.76
C ALA A 20 -33.49 6.51 -22.75
N SER A 21 -33.02 6.70 -23.98
CA SER A 21 -33.78 7.29 -25.08
C SER A 21 -33.22 6.82 -26.42
N ASP A 22 -34.01 6.94 -27.49
CA ASP A 22 -33.52 6.68 -28.86
C ASP A 22 -32.55 7.77 -29.37
N ASN A 23 -32.40 8.87 -28.63
CA ASN A 23 -31.44 9.92 -28.96
C ASN A 23 -30.05 9.58 -28.40
N ALA A 24 -29.17 9.06 -29.26
CA ALA A 24 -27.79 8.71 -28.93
C ALA A 24 -26.88 9.91 -28.57
N GLU A 25 -27.34 11.15 -28.72
CA GLU A 25 -26.63 12.35 -28.25
C GLU A 25 -26.82 12.59 -26.75
N THR A 26 -27.81 11.95 -26.12
CA THR A 26 -27.96 11.97 -24.66
C THR A 26 -27.07 10.91 -24.01
N VAL A 27 -26.60 11.16 -22.79
CA VAL A 27 -25.77 10.19 -22.03
C VAL A 27 -26.48 8.85 -21.89
N GLY A 28 -27.74 8.84 -21.43
CA GLY A 28 -28.50 7.59 -21.26
C GLY A 28 -28.82 6.88 -22.58
N GLY A 29 -29.07 7.62 -23.66
CA GLY A 29 -29.23 7.05 -25.01
C GLY A 29 -27.94 6.43 -25.55
N ARG A 30 -26.78 7.06 -25.31
CA ARG A 30 -25.47 6.52 -25.69
C ARG A 30 -25.14 5.23 -24.93
N VAL A 31 -25.34 5.21 -23.60
CA VAL A 31 -25.13 4.00 -22.78
C VAL A 31 -25.99 2.84 -23.27
N PHE A 32 -27.29 3.09 -23.54
CA PHE A 32 -28.19 2.09 -24.11
C PHE A 32 -27.68 1.58 -25.48
N THR A 33 -27.23 2.48 -26.34
CA THR A 33 -26.69 2.13 -27.66
C THR A 33 -25.42 1.29 -27.54
N ASN A 34 -24.50 1.65 -26.65
CA ASN A 34 -23.23 0.94 -26.45
C ASN A 34 -23.45 -0.48 -25.90
N LEU A 35 -24.33 -0.66 -24.92
CA LEU A 35 -24.69 -1.99 -24.41
C LEU A 35 -25.27 -2.88 -25.52
N LYS A 36 -26.11 -2.32 -26.40
CA LYS A 36 -26.70 -3.03 -27.52
C LYS A 36 -25.66 -3.36 -28.60
N ALA A 37 -24.77 -2.42 -28.91
CA ALA A 37 -23.74 -2.57 -29.94
C ALA A 37 -22.68 -3.61 -29.56
N ASP A 38 -22.25 -3.63 -28.30
CA ASP A 38 -21.25 -4.59 -27.81
C ASP A 38 -21.86 -5.98 -27.52
N GLY A 39 -23.19 -6.10 -27.60
CA GLY A 39 -23.91 -7.37 -27.54
C GLY A 39 -24.07 -7.91 -26.13
N PHE A 40 -24.42 -7.05 -25.17
CA PHE A 40 -24.69 -7.45 -23.78
C PHE A 40 -25.71 -8.59 -23.73
N GLU A 41 -25.33 -9.70 -23.07
CA GLU A 41 -26.11 -10.95 -23.07
C GLU A 41 -27.22 -10.95 -22.01
N GLY A 42 -27.16 -10.04 -21.04
CA GLY A 42 -28.16 -9.90 -19.99
C GLY A 42 -29.41 -9.14 -20.43
N LYS A 43 -30.41 -9.09 -19.55
CA LYS A 43 -31.67 -8.36 -19.79
C LYS A 43 -31.46 -6.86 -19.65
N MET A 44 -32.00 -6.07 -20.57
CA MET A 44 -31.95 -4.60 -20.53
C MET A 44 -33.35 -4.01 -20.31
N TYR A 45 -33.50 -3.18 -19.28
CA TYR A 45 -34.75 -2.48 -18.96
C TYR A 45 -34.55 -0.97 -19.09
N PRO A 46 -34.98 -0.35 -20.20
CA PRO A 46 -34.93 1.11 -20.32
C PRO A 46 -35.96 1.75 -19.38
N ILE A 47 -35.52 2.73 -18.58
CA ILE A 47 -36.39 3.47 -17.64
C ILE A 47 -36.46 4.94 -18.04
N ASN A 48 -37.66 5.36 -18.44
CA ASN A 48 -37.96 6.75 -18.79
C ASN A 48 -39.48 7.03 -18.73
N PRO A 49 -39.96 7.91 -17.84
CA PRO A 49 -41.39 8.22 -17.70
C PRO A 49 -42.06 8.78 -18.96
N LYS A 50 -41.27 9.31 -19.92
CA LYS A 50 -41.79 9.95 -21.13
C LYS A 50 -41.98 8.99 -22.31
N HIS A 51 -41.37 7.80 -22.27
CA HIS A 51 -41.37 6.86 -23.38
C HIS A 51 -42.03 5.54 -22.98
N LYS A 52 -42.75 4.92 -23.93
CA LYS A 52 -43.30 3.56 -23.74
C LYS A 52 -42.38 2.47 -24.31
N GLN A 53 -41.47 2.83 -25.21
CA GLN A 53 -40.51 1.94 -25.85
C GLN A 53 -39.22 2.72 -26.16
N VAL A 54 -38.07 2.05 -26.05
CA VAL A 54 -36.75 2.57 -26.44
C VAL A 54 -35.97 1.44 -27.11
N GLY A 55 -35.42 1.67 -28.30
CA GLY A 55 -34.59 0.70 -29.02
C GLY A 55 -35.27 -0.63 -29.35
N GLY A 56 -36.60 -0.63 -29.42
CA GLY A 56 -37.45 -1.81 -29.60
C GLY A 56 -37.86 -2.51 -28.30
N LEU A 57 -37.31 -2.12 -27.14
CA LEU A 57 -37.60 -2.73 -25.84
C LEU A 57 -38.68 -1.95 -25.08
N LYS A 58 -39.53 -2.64 -24.31
CA LYS A 58 -40.53 -2.02 -23.43
C LYS A 58 -39.82 -1.10 -22.44
N CYS A 59 -40.29 0.16 -22.37
CA CYS A 59 -39.77 1.15 -21.45
C CYS A 59 -40.69 1.29 -20.24
N PHE A 60 -40.09 1.36 -19.06
CA PHE A 60 -40.80 1.44 -17.78
C PHE A 60 -40.68 2.86 -17.19
N PRO A 61 -41.69 3.36 -16.46
CA PRO A 61 -41.58 4.65 -15.79
C PRO A 61 -40.73 4.58 -14.52
N SER A 62 -40.73 3.45 -13.79
CA SER A 62 -39.88 3.18 -12.63
C SER A 62 -39.34 1.74 -12.64
N VAL A 63 -38.29 1.49 -11.85
CA VAL A 63 -37.78 0.13 -11.58
C VAL A 63 -38.82 -0.75 -10.88
N LEU A 64 -39.70 -0.14 -10.08
CA LEU A 64 -40.76 -0.84 -9.36
C LEU A 64 -41.78 -1.51 -10.31
N ASP A 65 -41.88 -1.02 -11.55
CA ASP A 65 -42.83 -1.53 -12.54
C ASP A 65 -42.30 -2.71 -13.37
N ILE A 66 -41.01 -3.09 -13.19
CA ILE A 66 -40.38 -4.17 -13.97
C ILE A 66 -40.94 -5.53 -13.56
N GLY A 67 -41.15 -5.75 -12.25
CA GLY A 67 -41.64 -7.01 -11.69
C GLY A 67 -40.64 -8.18 -11.73
N GLU A 68 -39.37 -7.91 -12.06
CA GLU A 68 -38.26 -8.87 -12.09
C GLU A 68 -37.04 -8.32 -11.35
N GLU A 69 -36.14 -9.20 -10.92
CA GLU A 69 -34.91 -8.81 -10.23
C GLU A 69 -33.93 -8.06 -11.15
N VAL A 70 -33.43 -6.93 -10.67
CA VAL A 70 -32.44 -6.10 -11.37
C VAL A 70 -31.11 -6.15 -10.63
N ASP A 71 -30.05 -6.63 -11.29
CA ASP A 71 -28.72 -6.71 -10.70
C ASP A 71 -28.05 -5.33 -10.57
N LEU A 72 -28.21 -4.47 -11.59
CA LEU A 72 -27.51 -3.19 -11.70
C LEU A 72 -28.40 -2.07 -12.29
N ALA A 73 -28.36 -0.89 -11.68
CA ALA A 73 -28.95 0.33 -12.23
C ALA A 73 -27.89 1.29 -12.79
N LEU A 74 -28.08 1.77 -14.03
CA LEU A 74 -27.26 2.79 -14.67
C LEU A 74 -28.06 4.12 -14.67
N ILE A 75 -27.55 5.14 -13.98
CA ILE A 75 -28.29 6.37 -13.71
C ILE A 75 -27.68 7.56 -14.46
N ALA A 76 -28.40 8.03 -15.48
CA ALA A 76 -28.05 9.20 -16.29
C ALA A 76 -29.14 10.31 -16.23
N THR A 77 -29.69 10.58 -15.05
CA THR A 77 -30.73 11.60 -14.80
C THR A 77 -30.18 12.78 -13.97
N PRO A 78 -30.80 13.98 -13.98
CA PRO A 78 -30.31 15.12 -13.21
C PRO A 78 -30.10 14.82 -11.72
N ALA A 79 -29.02 15.35 -11.12
CA ALA A 79 -28.57 15.04 -9.75
C ALA A 79 -29.69 15.05 -8.69
N ARG A 80 -30.57 16.05 -8.72
CA ARG A 80 -31.72 16.19 -7.79
C ARG A 80 -32.68 14.99 -7.76
N THR A 81 -32.69 14.16 -8.79
CA THR A 81 -33.60 12.99 -8.90
C THR A 81 -32.96 11.71 -8.35
N VAL A 82 -31.64 11.68 -8.25
CA VAL A 82 -30.88 10.45 -7.96
C VAL A 82 -31.12 9.91 -6.55
N PRO A 83 -31.24 10.73 -5.48
CA PRO A 83 -31.57 10.20 -4.14
C PRO A 83 -32.91 9.44 -4.11
N GLY A 84 -33.92 9.95 -4.81
CA GLY A 84 -35.22 9.28 -4.95
C GLY A 84 -35.13 7.95 -5.69
N ILE A 85 -34.34 7.91 -6.78
CA ILE A 85 -34.08 6.68 -7.54
C ILE A 85 -33.40 5.62 -6.65
N ILE A 86 -32.43 6.01 -5.83
CA ILE A 86 -31.71 5.08 -4.95
C ILE A 86 -32.63 4.46 -3.89
N ARG A 87 -33.57 5.25 -3.36
CA ARG A 87 -34.63 4.71 -2.48
C ARG A 87 -35.46 3.65 -3.20
N ASP A 88 -35.96 3.98 -4.40
CA ASP A 88 -36.82 3.08 -5.18
C ASP A 88 -36.08 1.79 -5.59
N LEU A 89 -34.76 1.86 -5.84
CA LEU A 89 -33.91 0.68 -6.07
C LEU A 89 -33.86 -0.23 -4.85
N GLY A 90 -33.72 0.35 -3.65
CA GLY A 90 -33.75 -0.38 -2.39
C GLY A 90 -35.03 -1.19 -2.20
N GLU A 91 -36.18 -0.56 -2.50
CA GLU A 91 -37.51 -1.17 -2.45
C GLU A 91 -37.69 -2.28 -3.50
N ALA A 92 -37.15 -2.07 -4.70
CA ALA A 92 -37.14 -3.08 -5.77
C ALA A 92 -36.14 -4.23 -5.53
N GLY A 93 -35.35 -4.18 -4.46
CA GLY A 93 -34.32 -5.18 -4.15
C GLY A 93 -33.02 -5.04 -4.96
N CYS A 94 -32.88 -4.01 -5.80
CA CYS A 94 -31.66 -3.75 -6.55
C CYS A 94 -30.63 -3.07 -5.64
N LYS A 95 -29.48 -3.74 -5.41
CA LYS A 95 -28.46 -3.27 -4.45
C LYS A 95 -27.25 -2.58 -5.09
N ASN A 96 -27.20 -2.46 -6.42
CA ASN A 96 -26.04 -1.91 -7.13
C ASN A 96 -26.44 -0.81 -8.11
N ALA A 97 -25.71 0.31 -8.10
CA ALA A 97 -25.90 1.38 -9.06
C ALA A 97 -24.58 1.97 -9.61
N ILE A 98 -24.61 2.48 -10.83
CA ILE A 98 -23.57 3.34 -11.41
C ILE A 98 -24.21 4.68 -11.74
N ILE A 99 -23.74 5.74 -11.08
CA ILE A 99 -24.29 7.09 -11.21
C ILE A 99 -23.37 7.88 -12.14
N LEU A 100 -23.81 8.03 -13.39
CA LEU A 100 -23.07 8.75 -14.42
C LEU A 100 -23.21 10.26 -14.28
N SER A 101 -24.32 10.69 -13.68
CA SER A 101 -24.69 12.08 -13.56
C SER A 101 -23.70 12.92 -12.74
N ALA A 102 -23.39 14.11 -13.26
CA ALA A 102 -22.73 15.18 -12.53
C ALA A 102 -23.77 16.10 -11.82
N GLY A 103 -23.30 17.12 -11.11
CA GLY A 103 -24.06 18.07 -10.32
C GLY A 103 -24.08 17.79 -8.81
N PHE A 104 -23.05 17.10 -8.29
CA PHE A 104 -22.94 16.74 -6.87
C PHE A 104 -21.85 17.57 -6.17
N GLY A 105 -20.98 16.97 -5.35
CA GLY A 105 -19.95 17.66 -4.57
C GLY A 105 -18.97 18.51 -5.40
N GLU A 106 -18.80 18.19 -6.68
CA GLU A 106 -17.94 18.91 -7.63
C GLU A 106 -18.55 20.22 -8.16
N GLY A 107 -19.88 20.34 -8.17
CA GLY A 107 -20.59 21.44 -8.85
C GLY A 107 -20.79 22.70 -8.01
N GLY A 108 -20.52 22.64 -6.70
CA GLY A 108 -20.90 23.71 -5.76
C GLY A 108 -22.43 23.88 -5.63
N GLY A 109 -22.87 24.93 -4.93
CA GLY A 109 -24.30 25.21 -4.72
C GLY A 109 -25.06 24.08 -4.00
N ASP A 110 -26.25 23.74 -4.50
CA ASP A 110 -27.11 22.67 -3.95
C ASP A 110 -26.52 21.26 -4.11
N GLY A 111 -25.48 21.09 -4.95
CA GLY A 111 -24.89 19.79 -5.26
C GLY A 111 -24.38 19.01 -4.04
N LYS A 112 -23.84 19.72 -3.04
CA LYS A 112 -23.44 19.13 -1.75
C LYS A 112 -24.63 18.56 -0.97
N GLY A 113 -25.79 19.22 -1.06
CA GLY A 113 -27.03 18.75 -0.46
C GLY A 113 -27.48 17.44 -1.10
N TYR A 114 -27.48 17.38 -2.45
CA TYR A 114 -27.81 16.17 -3.19
C TYR A 114 -26.86 15.00 -2.90
N GLU A 115 -25.55 15.26 -2.76
CA GLU A 115 -24.57 14.23 -2.41
C GLU A 115 -24.79 13.68 -0.99
N THR A 116 -25.06 14.57 -0.03
CA THR A 116 -25.36 14.18 1.36
C THR A 116 -26.62 13.31 1.42
N GLU A 117 -27.68 13.72 0.72
CA GLU A 117 -28.93 12.96 0.66
C GLU A 117 -28.75 11.61 -0.07
N LEU A 118 -28.00 11.59 -1.17
CA LEU A 118 -27.65 10.37 -1.89
C LEU A 118 -26.99 9.34 -0.96
N ILE A 119 -25.97 9.74 -0.21
CA ILE A 119 -25.27 8.85 0.73
C ILE A 119 -26.23 8.34 1.82
N ALA A 120 -27.06 9.23 2.38
CA ALA A 120 -28.03 8.84 3.41
C ALA A 120 -29.05 7.82 2.89
N GLN A 121 -29.59 8.01 1.68
CA GLN A 121 -30.53 7.07 1.07
C GLN A 121 -29.86 5.75 0.70
N ALA A 122 -28.65 5.78 0.14
CA ALA A 122 -27.88 4.59 -0.18
C ALA A 122 -27.65 3.70 1.04
N ASN A 123 -27.22 4.30 2.17
CA ASN A 123 -27.02 3.60 3.43
C ASN A 123 -28.32 2.99 3.98
N ARG A 124 -29.43 3.75 3.93
CA ARG A 124 -30.75 3.26 4.40
C ARG A 124 -31.30 2.13 3.54
N ALA A 125 -31.13 2.23 2.23
CA ALA A 125 -31.61 1.25 1.26
C ALA A 125 -30.69 0.01 1.14
N GLY A 126 -29.48 0.09 1.69
CA GLY A 126 -28.43 -0.92 1.51
C GLY A 126 -27.92 -1.00 0.07
N VAL A 127 -27.99 0.11 -0.68
CA VAL A 127 -27.56 0.19 -2.08
C VAL A 127 -26.12 0.69 -2.12
N ARG A 128 -25.25 -0.04 -2.81
CA ARG A 128 -23.88 0.39 -3.11
C ARG A 128 -23.81 1.00 -4.50
N PHE A 129 -23.01 2.05 -4.67
CA PHE A 129 -22.93 2.75 -5.94
C PHE A 129 -21.54 3.24 -6.33
N MET A 130 -21.26 3.23 -7.64
CA MET A 130 -20.06 3.82 -8.25
C MET A 130 -20.37 5.22 -8.81
N GLY A 131 -19.45 6.15 -8.67
CA GLY A 131 -19.66 7.57 -8.99
C GLY A 131 -19.94 8.41 -7.72
N PRO A 132 -20.74 9.49 -7.81
CA PRO A 132 -21.34 10.04 -9.04
C PRO A 132 -20.29 10.67 -9.97
N ASN A 133 -20.75 11.35 -11.02
CA ASN A 133 -19.91 12.06 -11.98
C ASN A 133 -18.83 11.16 -12.60
N CYS A 134 -19.25 10.02 -13.15
CA CYS A 134 -18.34 9.06 -13.76
C CYS A 134 -18.75 8.71 -15.19
N VAL A 135 -17.80 8.14 -15.94
CA VAL A 135 -18.05 7.65 -17.30
C VAL A 135 -18.75 6.29 -17.31
N GLY A 136 -18.64 5.53 -16.21
CA GLY A 136 -19.21 4.20 -16.05
C GLY A 136 -18.18 3.07 -16.08
N LEU A 137 -18.61 1.90 -16.53
CA LEU A 137 -17.85 0.64 -16.48
C LEU A 137 -17.91 -0.10 -17.82
N VAL A 138 -16.76 -0.57 -18.30
CA VAL A 138 -16.66 -1.52 -19.42
C VAL A 138 -16.05 -2.83 -18.93
N ARG A 139 -16.66 -3.95 -19.31
CA ARG A 139 -16.18 -5.32 -19.09
C ARG A 139 -16.21 -6.07 -20.43
N PRO A 140 -15.14 -5.95 -21.25
CA PRO A 140 -15.14 -6.52 -22.60
C PRO A 140 -15.37 -8.05 -22.66
N TRP A 141 -14.89 -8.79 -21.65
CA TRP A 141 -15.11 -10.25 -21.56
C TRP A 141 -16.58 -10.63 -21.34
N HIS A 142 -17.37 -9.71 -20.78
CA HIS A 142 -18.79 -9.88 -20.51
C HIS A 142 -19.67 -9.09 -21.48
N LYS A 143 -19.09 -8.54 -22.56
CA LYS A 143 -19.80 -7.73 -23.56
C LYS A 143 -20.61 -6.59 -22.95
N MET A 144 -20.14 -6.06 -21.83
CA MET A 144 -20.84 -5.00 -21.09
C MET A 144 -20.10 -3.69 -21.27
N ASN A 145 -20.73 -2.74 -21.94
CA ASN A 145 -20.26 -1.37 -22.06
C ASN A 145 -21.30 -0.41 -21.48
N ALA A 146 -21.25 -0.27 -20.16
CA ALA A 146 -22.11 0.61 -19.39
C ALA A 146 -21.53 2.05 -19.34
N THR A 147 -21.03 2.54 -20.47
CA THR A 147 -20.44 3.87 -20.60
C THR A 147 -21.04 4.65 -21.77
N PHE A 148 -20.75 5.95 -21.81
CA PHE A 148 -21.05 6.81 -22.95
C PHE A 148 -19.82 7.14 -23.81
N LEU A 149 -18.77 6.30 -23.75
CA LEU A 149 -17.58 6.45 -24.60
C LEU A 149 -17.93 6.20 -26.08
N ARG A 150 -17.17 6.85 -26.98
CA ARG A 150 -17.30 6.66 -28.44
C ARG A 150 -16.32 5.61 -28.97
N ALA A 151 -15.10 5.60 -28.44
CA ALA A 151 -14.10 4.61 -28.80
C ALA A 151 -14.51 3.23 -28.26
N GLY A 152 -14.24 2.19 -29.04
CA GLY A 152 -14.35 0.82 -28.58
C GLY A 152 -13.29 0.50 -27.53
N THR A 153 -13.56 -0.50 -26.70
CA THR A 153 -12.60 -0.99 -25.71
C THR A 153 -12.26 -2.44 -26.08
N PRO A 154 -11.14 -2.70 -26.78
CA PRO A 154 -10.79 -4.04 -27.22
C PRO A 154 -10.68 -5.00 -26.03
N LYS A 155 -10.96 -6.27 -26.28
CA LYS A 155 -10.86 -7.32 -25.26
C LYS A 155 -9.40 -7.66 -24.99
N GLY A 156 -8.98 -7.61 -23.72
CA GLY A 156 -7.64 -8.03 -23.29
C GLY A 156 -7.55 -8.24 -21.78
N ARG A 157 -6.35 -8.19 -21.20
CA ARG A 157 -6.13 -8.64 -19.80
C ARG A 157 -5.69 -7.54 -18.84
N LEU A 158 -5.72 -6.29 -19.29
CA LEU A 158 -5.36 -5.12 -18.50
C LEU A 158 -6.60 -4.45 -17.89
N ALA A 159 -6.59 -4.14 -16.61
CA ALA A 159 -7.63 -3.29 -16.03
C ALA A 159 -7.15 -1.85 -15.88
N LEU A 160 -8.03 -0.88 -16.12
CA LEU A 160 -7.81 0.54 -15.84
C LEU A 160 -8.85 1.02 -14.82
N ILE A 161 -8.39 1.64 -13.74
CA ILE A 161 -9.23 2.33 -12.76
C ILE A 161 -8.82 3.80 -12.72
N SER A 162 -9.75 4.70 -13.02
CA SER A 162 -9.47 6.14 -13.07
C SER A 162 -10.55 6.94 -12.36
N GLN A 163 -10.13 7.94 -11.58
CA GLN A 163 -11.02 9.00 -11.09
C GLN A 163 -11.39 9.99 -12.20
N SER A 164 -10.55 10.15 -13.22
CA SER A 164 -10.82 11.05 -14.34
C SER A 164 -11.52 10.36 -15.49
N GLY A 165 -12.74 10.80 -15.78
CA GLY A 165 -13.51 10.35 -16.94
C GLY A 165 -12.85 10.72 -18.28
N ALA A 166 -12.29 11.92 -18.39
CA ALA A 166 -11.62 12.38 -19.60
C ALA A 166 -10.41 11.50 -19.95
N LEU A 167 -9.65 11.08 -18.95
CA LEU A 167 -8.48 10.21 -19.15
C LEU A 167 -8.87 8.78 -19.50
N ASN A 168 -9.96 8.26 -18.94
CA ASN A 168 -10.54 6.99 -19.40
C ASN A 168 -10.91 7.04 -20.88
N SER A 169 -11.51 8.15 -21.34
CA SER A 169 -11.82 8.34 -22.75
C SER A 169 -10.57 8.38 -23.62
N ALA A 170 -9.55 9.13 -23.22
CA ALA A 170 -8.30 9.23 -23.96
C ALA A 170 -7.55 7.89 -24.06
N ILE A 171 -7.50 7.13 -22.96
CA ILE A 171 -6.84 5.82 -22.93
C ILE A 171 -7.63 4.80 -23.76
N SER A 172 -8.97 4.83 -23.71
CA SER A 172 -9.79 3.93 -24.55
C SER A 172 -9.60 4.21 -26.04
N ASP A 173 -9.49 5.48 -26.44
CA ASP A 173 -9.26 5.88 -27.83
C ASP A 173 -7.85 5.49 -28.31
N TRP A 174 -6.85 5.64 -27.45
CA TRP A 174 -5.47 5.25 -27.72
C TRP A 174 -5.26 3.73 -27.84
N ALA A 175 -6.05 2.94 -27.11
CA ALA A 175 -5.81 1.50 -26.98
C ALA A 175 -6.02 0.70 -28.28
N GLY A 176 -6.99 1.09 -29.11
CA GLY A 176 -7.31 0.39 -30.37
C GLY A 176 -6.11 0.31 -31.32
N PRO A 177 -5.54 1.45 -31.75
CA PRO A 177 -4.37 1.49 -32.63
C PRO A 177 -3.12 0.82 -32.05
N HIS A 178 -3.00 0.72 -30.73
CA HIS A 178 -1.86 0.09 -30.04
C HIS A 178 -2.10 -1.38 -29.67
N HIS A 179 -3.14 -2.01 -30.23
CA HIS A 179 -3.53 -3.41 -29.97
C HIS A 179 -3.68 -3.75 -28.47
N LEU A 180 -4.01 -2.75 -27.66
CA LEU A 180 -4.17 -2.90 -26.22
C LEU A 180 -5.62 -3.25 -25.90
N GLY A 181 -5.81 -4.39 -25.26
CA GLY A 181 -7.12 -4.82 -24.79
C GLY A 181 -7.26 -4.73 -23.27
N PHE A 182 -8.49 -4.46 -22.82
CA PHE A 182 -8.84 -4.36 -21.41
C PHE A 182 -9.66 -5.55 -20.91
N SER A 183 -9.46 -5.91 -19.65
CA SER A 183 -10.34 -6.77 -18.88
C SER A 183 -11.47 -5.97 -18.23
N ALA A 184 -11.13 -4.76 -17.77
CA ALA A 184 -12.07 -3.80 -17.22
C ALA A 184 -11.58 -2.36 -17.44
N LEU A 185 -12.50 -1.45 -17.74
CA LEU A 185 -12.26 -0.01 -17.72
C LEU A 185 -13.27 0.62 -16.76
N VAL A 186 -12.77 1.21 -15.67
CA VAL A 186 -13.57 1.65 -14.53
C VAL A 186 -13.38 3.15 -14.32
N SER A 187 -14.48 3.90 -14.34
CA SER A 187 -14.51 5.32 -13.98
C SER A 187 -15.15 5.49 -12.61
N LEU A 188 -14.36 5.91 -11.62
CA LEU A 188 -14.85 6.10 -10.25
C LEU A 188 -15.54 7.45 -10.05
N GLY A 189 -15.23 8.45 -10.87
CA GLY A 189 -15.72 9.81 -10.68
C GLY A 189 -15.36 10.34 -9.29
N ASN A 190 -16.37 10.84 -8.56
CA ASN A 190 -16.19 11.37 -7.21
C ASN A 190 -15.85 10.28 -6.16
N ALA A 191 -16.05 8.99 -6.46
CA ALA A 191 -15.76 7.86 -5.58
C ALA A 191 -16.32 8.04 -4.15
N THR A 192 -17.61 8.36 -4.02
CA THR A 192 -18.21 8.69 -2.71
C THR A 192 -18.70 7.47 -1.91
N ASN A 193 -18.86 6.32 -2.56
CA ASN A 193 -19.31 5.08 -1.90
C ASN A 193 -18.42 3.89 -2.28
N ILE A 194 -18.35 3.54 -3.57
CA ILE A 194 -17.36 2.58 -4.09
C ILE A 194 -16.09 3.33 -4.47
N ASP A 195 -14.94 2.84 -4.01
CA ASP A 195 -13.64 3.44 -4.29
C ASP A 195 -12.62 2.44 -4.89
N PHE A 196 -11.34 2.85 -4.95
CA PHE A 196 -10.25 2.03 -5.47
C PHE A 196 -10.14 0.68 -4.75
N GLY A 197 -10.30 0.66 -3.42
CA GLY A 197 -10.12 -0.53 -2.60
C GLY A 197 -11.13 -1.63 -2.96
N ASP A 198 -12.40 -1.24 -3.12
CA ASP A 198 -13.46 -2.17 -3.50
C ASP A 198 -13.23 -2.79 -4.89
N ILE A 199 -12.91 -1.95 -5.88
CA ILE A 199 -12.69 -2.41 -7.27
C ILE A 199 -11.42 -3.27 -7.36
N MET A 200 -10.33 -2.88 -6.71
CA MET A 200 -9.10 -3.68 -6.68
C MET A 200 -9.34 -5.04 -6.03
N GLN A 201 -10.11 -5.10 -4.94
CA GLN A 201 -10.42 -6.38 -4.29
C GLN A 201 -11.18 -7.34 -5.22
N PHE A 202 -12.12 -6.82 -6.02
CA PHE A 202 -12.76 -7.64 -7.05
C PHE A 202 -11.75 -8.10 -8.11
N LEU A 203 -10.99 -7.15 -8.68
CA LEU A 203 -10.06 -7.43 -9.77
C LEU A 203 -8.86 -8.29 -9.36
N ALA A 204 -8.49 -8.32 -8.08
CA ALA A 204 -7.41 -9.17 -7.56
C ALA A 204 -7.69 -10.66 -7.82
N THR A 205 -8.96 -11.08 -7.76
CA THR A 205 -9.38 -12.48 -7.97
C THR A 205 -9.99 -12.75 -9.34
N ASP A 206 -10.17 -11.72 -10.16
CA ASP A 206 -10.73 -11.85 -11.51
C ASP A 206 -9.76 -12.58 -12.47
N PRO A 207 -10.13 -13.76 -13.03
CA PRO A 207 -9.26 -14.54 -13.91
C PRO A 207 -9.02 -13.87 -15.27
N HIS A 208 -9.78 -12.83 -15.62
CA HIS A 208 -9.59 -12.09 -16.86
C HIS A 208 -8.60 -10.92 -16.73
N THR A 209 -8.25 -10.53 -15.51
CA THR A 209 -7.35 -9.42 -15.24
C THR A 209 -5.97 -9.93 -14.82
N ASP A 210 -4.92 -9.57 -15.54
CA ASP A 210 -3.53 -9.92 -15.18
C ASP A 210 -2.78 -8.76 -14.52
N ALA A 211 -3.14 -7.52 -14.86
CA ALA A 211 -2.49 -6.33 -14.33
C ALA A 211 -3.46 -5.15 -14.26
N ILE A 212 -3.13 -4.15 -13.42
CA ILE A 212 -4.02 -3.04 -13.11
C ILE A 212 -3.26 -1.71 -13.22
N LEU A 213 -3.84 -0.76 -13.95
CA LEU A 213 -3.41 0.63 -14.00
C LEU A 213 -4.35 1.49 -13.17
N LEU A 214 -3.79 2.37 -12.34
CA LEU A 214 -4.53 3.32 -11.53
C LEU A 214 -4.17 4.75 -11.93
N TYR A 215 -5.20 5.56 -12.18
CA TYR A 215 -5.07 7.01 -12.19
C TYR A 215 -5.74 7.59 -10.95
N VAL A 216 -4.91 8.12 -10.04
CA VAL A 216 -5.32 8.59 -8.72
C VAL A 216 -5.18 10.10 -8.68
N GLU A 217 -6.28 10.80 -8.39
CA GLU A 217 -6.25 12.21 -8.03
C GLU A 217 -6.14 12.33 -6.52
N GLY A 218 -7.01 11.67 -5.76
CA GLY A 218 -7.00 11.66 -4.30
C GLY A 218 -7.56 10.36 -3.71
N VAL A 219 -7.22 10.07 -2.46
CA VAL A 219 -7.69 8.88 -1.72
C VAL A 219 -8.56 9.34 -0.55
N LYS A 220 -9.77 8.79 -0.43
CA LYS A 220 -10.71 9.10 0.67
C LYS A 220 -10.53 8.15 1.86
N HIS A 221 -10.40 6.85 1.60
CA HIS A 221 -10.25 5.81 2.62
C HIS A 221 -8.88 5.12 2.52
N ALA A 222 -7.84 5.74 3.10
CA ALA A 222 -6.47 5.24 3.04
C ALA A 222 -6.29 3.80 3.57
N PRO A 223 -6.92 3.36 4.68
CA PRO A 223 -6.78 1.98 5.15
C PRO A 223 -7.28 0.94 4.13
N SER A 224 -8.48 1.14 3.57
CA SER A 224 -9.05 0.27 2.54
C SER A 224 -8.17 0.24 1.29
N PHE A 225 -7.69 1.41 0.86
CA PHE A 225 -6.81 1.55 -0.29
C PHE A 225 -5.49 0.77 -0.14
N LEU A 226 -4.76 0.95 0.97
CA LEU A 226 -3.49 0.27 1.21
C LEU A 226 -3.68 -1.24 1.38
N SER A 227 -4.71 -1.64 2.13
CA SER A 227 -5.07 -3.03 2.37
C SER A 227 -5.36 -3.77 1.05
N ALA A 228 -6.27 -3.24 0.24
CA ALA A 228 -6.62 -3.82 -1.05
C ALA A 228 -5.44 -3.81 -2.03
N MET A 229 -4.67 -2.73 -2.06
CA MET A 229 -3.50 -2.63 -2.94
C MET A 229 -2.44 -3.66 -2.56
N ARG A 230 -2.11 -3.84 -1.27
CA ARG A 230 -1.15 -4.84 -0.79
C ARG A 230 -1.58 -6.26 -1.10
N ALA A 231 -2.87 -6.58 -0.95
CA ALA A 231 -3.41 -7.88 -1.33
C ALA A 231 -3.30 -8.11 -2.84
N THR A 232 -3.56 -7.07 -3.63
CA THR A 232 -3.57 -7.14 -5.10
C THR A 232 -2.15 -7.26 -5.67
N THR A 233 -1.19 -6.46 -5.19
CA THR A 233 0.20 -6.44 -5.68
C THR A 233 0.98 -7.72 -5.41
N ARG A 234 0.55 -8.54 -4.44
CA ARG A 234 1.09 -9.89 -4.21
C ARG A 234 0.75 -10.86 -5.35
N LEU A 235 -0.37 -10.62 -6.03
CA LEU A 235 -0.92 -11.48 -7.07
C LEU A 235 -0.68 -10.92 -8.48
N LYS A 236 -0.84 -9.60 -8.65
CA LYS A 236 -0.91 -8.92 -9.95
C LYS A 236 -0.11 -7.62 -9.93
N PRO A 237 0.59 -7.24 -11.02
CA PRO A 237 1.22 -5.94 -11.12
C PRO A 237 0.19 -4.81 -11.03
N VAL A 238 0.50 -3.80 -10.22
CA VAL A 238 -0.29 -2.57 -10.09
C VAL A 238 0.60 -1.37 -10.36
N ILE A 239 0.24 -0.55 -11.34
CA ILE A 239 0.96 0.67 -11.70
C ILE A 239 0.08 1.89 -11.44
N VAL A 240 0.64 2.90 -10.78
CA VAL A 240 -0.11 4.04 -10.25
C VAL A 240 0.44 5.34 -10.79
N LEU A 241 -0.40 6.13 -11.47
CA LEU A 241 -0.14 7.52 -11.83
C LEU A 241 -0.91 8.44 -10.90
N LYS A 242 -0.19 9.23 -10.11
CA LYS A 242 -0.74 10.26 -9.20
C LYS A 242 -0.62 11.65 -9.83
N SER A 243 -1.74 12.38 -9.87
CA SER A 243 -1.79 13.81 -10.22
C SER A 243 -1.66 14.71 -8.98
N GLY A 244 -1.51 16.03 -9.15
CA GLY A 244 -1.50 16.98 -8.01
C GLY A 244 -0.27 16.88 -7.08
N ARG A 245 0.93 16.64 -7.63
CA ARG A 245 2.16 16.39 -6.86
C ARG A 245 2.76 17.63 -6.21
N HIS A 246 2.48 18.80 -6.78
CA HIS A 246 3.00 20.08 -6.30
C HIS A 246 1.87 20.87 -5.67
N GLU A 247 2.18 21.77 -4.74
CA GLU A 247 1.16 22.51 -4.00
C GLU A 247 0.16 23.23 -4.92
N ALA A 248 0.65 23.87 -6.00
CA ALA A 248 -0.18 24.55 -6.98
C ALA A 248 -1.14 23.59 -7.73
N SER A 249 -0.65 22.41 -8.15
CA SER A 249 -1.48 21.42 -8.85
C SER A 249 -2.40 20.64 -7.90
N SER A 250 -2.00 20.46 -6.64
CA SER A 250 -2.82 19.90 -5.58
C SER A 250 -4.04 20.78 -5.28
N LYS A 251 -3.84 22.11 -5.20
CA LYS A 251 -4.95 23.08 -5.06
C LYS A 251 -5.94 22.96 -6.22
N ALA A 252 -5.47 22.92 -7.47
CA ALA A 252 -6.33 22.77 -8.65
C ALA A 252 -7.08 21.43 -8.71
N ALA A 253 -6.43 20.31 -8.33
CA ALA A 253 -7.09 19.01 -8.29
C ALA A 253 -8.13 18.89 -7.17
N SER A 254 -7.87 19.51 -6.01
CA SER A 254 -8.78 19.50 -4.86
C SER A 254 -10.11 20.19 -5.14
N THR A 255 -10.11 21.26 -5.94
CA THR A 255 -11.33 21.97 -6.35
C THR A 255 -12.20 21.17 -7.31
N HIS A 256 -11.62 20.19 -8.02
CA HIS A 256 -12.31 19.40 -9.04
C HIS A 256 -12.95 18.11 -8.47
N THR A 257 -12.34 17.50 -7.45
CA THR A 257 -12.78 16.20 -6.88
C THR A 257 -13.40 16.30 -5.49
N GLY A 258 -13.18 17.41 -4.79
CA GLY A 258 -13.56 17.56 -3.38
C GLY A 258 -12.82 16.62 -2.42
N ALA A 259 -11.84 15.84 -2.89
CA ALA A 259 -11.05 14.93 -2.07
C ALA A 259 -9.86 15.66 -1.41
N LEU A 260 -9.53 15.26 -0.17
CA LEU A 260 -8.31 15.70 0.49
C LEU A 260 -7.08 15.14 -0.26
N MET A 261 -6.06 15.99 -0.41
CA MET A 261 -4.79 15.64 -1.04
C MET A 261 -3.73 15.51 0.05
N GLY A 262 -3.14 14.32 0.17
CA GLY A 262 -1.95 14.10 0.98
C GLY A 262 -0.70 14.63 0.28
N ALA A 263 0.40 14.75 1.04
CA ALA A 263 1.68 15.16 0.48
C ALA A 263 2.25 14.08 -0.48
N ASP A 264 2.95 14.50 -1.53
CA ASP A 264 3.40 13.60 -2.59
C ASP A 264 4.40 12.54 -2.09
N HIS A 265 5.34 12.95 -1.25
CA HIS A 265 6.32 12.04 -0.63
C HIS A 265 5.67 11.04 0.35
N VAL A 266 4.52 11.38 0.95
CA VAL A 266 3.73 10.46 1.78
C VAL A 266 3.01 9.45 0.90
N PHE A 267 2.51 9.86 -0.26
CA PHE A 267 1.92 8.96 -1.25
C PHE A 267 2.96 7.96 -1.79
N ASP A 268 4.20 8.39 -2.03
CA ASP A 268 5.31 7.48 -2.36
C ASP A 268 5.56 6.45 -1.27
N ALA A 269 5.67 6.91 -0.03
CA ALA A 269 5.84 6.03 1.13
C ALA A 269 4.67 5.02 1.24
N ALA A 270 3.44 5.44 0.95
CA ALA A 270 2.28 4.56 0.87
C ALA A 270 2.43 3.47 -0.20
N LEU A 271 2.83 3.81 -1.43
CA LEU A 271 3.01 2.84 -2.50
C LEU A 271 4.14 1.84 -2.20
N GLU A 272 5.22 2.29 -1.56
CA GLU A 272 6.30 1.40 -1.12
C GLU A 272 5.82 0.32 -0.14
N ARG A 273 4.83 0.63 0.72
CA ARG A 273 4.26 -0.34 1.67
C ARG A 273 3.42 -1.42 1.00
N THR A 274 2.90 -1.14 -0.20
CA THR A 274 2.04 -2.08 -0.94
C THR A 274 2.82 -2.86 -1.99
N GLY A 275 3.93 -2.33 -2.50
CA GLY A 275 4.69 -2.92 -3.60
C GLY A 275 4.15 -2.53 -4.98
N ALA A 276 3.21 -1.58 -5.05
CA ALA A 276 2.78 -0.97 -6.29
C ALA A 276 3.89 -0.12 -6.90
N VAL A 277 3.88 0.02 -8.23
CA VAL A 277 4.91 0.74 -8.98
C VAL A 277 4.36 2.10 -9.39
N ARG A 278 5.13 3.17 -9.15
CA ARG A 278 4.72 4.53 -9.50
C ARG A 278 5.12 4.89 -10.93
N ALA A 279 4.17 5.45 -11.68
CA ALA A 279 4.41 6.15 -12.94
C ALA A 279 4.34 7.68 -12.70
N LEU A 280 5.21 8.43 -13.39
CA LEU A 280 5.34 9.88 -13.27
C LEU A 280 4.79 10.64 -14.47
N SER A 281 4.32 9.97 -15.51
CA SER A 281 3.71 10.62 -16.67
C SER A 281 2.75 9.67 -17.39
N PHE A 282 1.95 10.23 -18.31
CA PHE A 282 1.12 9.42 -19.20
C PHE A 282 1.93 8.53 -20.11
N GLY A 283 3.03 9.04 -20.70
CA GLY A 283 3.92 8.22 -21.51
C GLY A 283 4.45 7.00 -20.73
N GLN A 284 4.76 7.17 -19.45
CA GLN A 284 5.14 6.07 -18.57
C GLN A 284 3.98 5.10 -18.29
N LEU A 285 2.76 5.62 -18.11
CA LEU A 285 1.56 4.78 -17.93
C LEU A 285 1.22 3.97 -19.18
N PHE A 286 1.40 4.54 -20.38
CA PHE A 286 1.24 3.83 -21.65
C PHE A 286 2.31 2.76 -21.84
N ALA A 287 3.56 3.09 -21.53
CA ALA A 287 4.65 2.10 -21.61
C ALA A 287 4.41 0.92 -20.64
N ALA A 288 3.89 1.23 -19.45
CA ALA A 288 3.37 0.26 -18.50
C ALA A 288 2.23 -0.60 -19.07
N ALA A 289 1.27 0.02 -19.75
CA ALA A 289 0.13 -0.66 -20.36
C ALA A 289 0.57 -1.68 -21.43
N GLU A 290 1.49 -1.30 -22.31
CA GLU A 290 2.00 -2.16 -23.40
C GLU A 290 2.74 -3.39 -22.86
N ILE A 291 3.60 -3.20 -21.86
CA ILE A 291 4.36 -4.33 -21.32
C ILE A 291 3.49 -5.26 -20.46
N LEU A 292 2.54 -4.72 -19.70
CA LEU A 292 1.65 -5.51 -18.84
C LEU A 292 0.53 -6.20 -19.61
N GLY A 293 0.00 -5.56 -20.67
CA GLY A 293 -1.04 -6.12 -21.53
C GLY A 293 -0.62 -7.40 -22.25
N SER A 294 0.69 -7.62 -22.42
CA SER A 294 1.27 -8.83 -23.03
C SER A 294 1.55 -9.97 -22.04
N ASN A 295 1.10 -9.88 -20.79
CA ASN A 295 1.29 -10.86 -19.71
C ASN A 295 2.75 -11.30 -19.53
N LYS A 296 3.68 -10.36 -19.72
CA LYS A 296 5.11 -10.59 -19.58
C LYS A 296 5.52 -10.57 -18.12
N ARG A 297 6.48 -11.42 -17.76
CA ARG A 297 7.09 -11.47 -16.44
C ARG A 297 8.60 -11.41 -16.58
N SER A 298 9.25 -10.69 -15.67
CA SER A 298 10.69 -10.76 -15.50
C SER A 298 11.02 -11.60 -14.26
N ASN A 299 12.12 -12.34 -14.31
CA ASN A 299 12.65 -13.09 -13.16
C ASN A 299 13.83 -12.36 -12.48
N GLY A 300 14.13 -11.13 -12.91
CA GLY A 300 15.22 -10.32 -12.37
C GLY A 300 15.25 -8.92 -12.99
N ASN A 301 16.38 -8.23 -12.87
CA ASN A 301 16.56 -6.85 -13.37
C ASN A 301 17.67 -6.73 -14.43
N ARG A 302 18.22 -7.84 -14.94
CA ARG A 302 19.35 -7.82 -15.88
C ARG A 302 18.86 -7.76 -17.33
N LEU A 303 19.12 -6.67 -18.03
CA LEU A 303 18.68 -6.40 -19.39
C LEU A 303 19.79 -6.70 -20.40
N GLY A 304 19.48 -7.54 -21.39
CA GLY A 304 20.28 -7.69 -22.61
C GLY A 304 19.81 -6.73 -23.68
N ILE A 305 20.72 -5.97 -24.30
CA ILE A 305 20.38 -5.00 -25.35
C ILE A 305 21.04 -5.45 -26.65
N VAL A 306 20.27 -5.54 -27.74
CA VAL A 306 20.77 -5.78 -29.10
C VAL A 306 20.45 -4.55 -29.94
N THR A 307 21.43 -3.95 -30.62
CA THR A 307 21.25 -2.70 -31.38
C THR A 307 22.09 -2.69 -32.66
N ASN A 308 21.64 -2.02 -33.72
CA ASN A 308 22.47 -1.70 -34.91
C ASN A 308 23.05 -0.27 -34.87
N GLY A 309 22.84 0.44 -33.77
CA GLY A 309 23.34 1.80 -33.59
C GLY A 309 23.80 2.02 -32.15
N GLY A 310 25.11 2.26 -31.98
CA GLY A 310 25.71 2.51 -30.67
C GLY A 310 25.04 3.64 -29.89
N GLY A 311 24.63 4.73 -30.54
CA GLY A 311 23.96 5.86 -29.88
C GLY A 311 22.63 5.47 -29.20
N ALA A 312 21.81 4.65 -29.86
CA ALA A 312 20.56 4.15 -29.26
C ALA A 312 20.84 3.19 -28.09
N GLY A 313 21.90 2.38 -28.19
CA GLY A 313 22.36 1.51 -27.11
C GLY A 313 22.82 2.28 -25.86
N VAL A 314 23.55 3.40 -26.05
CA VAL A 314 23.98 4.27 -24.95
C VAL A 314 22.79 4.93 -24.25
N LEU A 315 21.82 5.49 -25.00
CA LEU A 315 20.60 6.07 -24.41
C LEU A 315 19.81 5.04 -23.59
N ALA A 316 19.74 3.80 -24.07
CA ALA A 316 19.13 2.71 -23.32
C ALA A 316 19.91 2.39 -22.03
N ALA A 317 21.24 2.38 -22.08
CA ALA A 317 22.09 2.13 -20.92
C ALA A 317 22.02 3.27 -19.88
N ASP A 318 22.01 4.54 -20.31
CA ASP A 318 21.81 5.69 -19.42
C ASP A 318 20.49 5.58 -18.68
N ARG A 319 19.41 5.27 -19.42
CA ARG A 319 18.10 5.07 -18.82
C ARG A 319 18.05 3.87 -17.86
N ALA A 320 18.81 2.82 -18.16
CA ALA A 320 18.91 1.65 -17.28
C ALA A 320 19.56 2.06 -15.94
N GLY A 321 20.61 2.88 -15.98
CA GLY A 321 21.22 3.50 -14.81
C GLY A 321 20.24 4.33 -13.98
N ASP A 322 19.48 5.23 -14.62
CA ASP A 322 18.46 6.06 -13.95
C ASP A 322 17.38 5.23 -13.24
N THR A 323 17.03 4.08 -13.82
CA THR A 323 15.95 3.20 -13.34
C THR A 323 16.44 2.01 -12.52
N ARG A 324 17.76 1.91 -12.26
CA ARG A 324 18.40 0.81 -11.54
C ARG A 324 18.14 -0.57 -12.17
N VAL A 325 18.06 -0.59 -13.50
CA VAL A 325 18.09 -1.79 -14.33
C VAL A 325 19.56 -2.12 -14.62
N ASP A 326 19.96 -3.36 -14.35
CA ASP A 326 21.35 -3.76 -14.57
C ASP A 326 21.53 -4.16 -16.03
N ILE A 327 22.60 -3.70 -16.66
CA ILE A 327 23.00 -4.19 -17.98
C ILE A 327 23.67 -5.55 -17.78
N ALA A 328 23.12 -6.59 -18.38
CA ALA A 328 23.56 -7.97 -18.15
C ALA A 328 25.01 -8.20 -18.61
N ASP A 329 25.84 -8.78 -17.73
CA ASP A 329 27.14 -9.33 -18.11
C ASP A 329 26.95 -10.65 -18.85
N LEU A 330 27.13 -10.64 -20.17
CA LEU A 330 26.94 -11.82 -21.01
C LEU A 330 27.97 -12.90 -20.70
N SER A 331 27.53 -14.15 -20.69
CA SER A 331 28.40 -15.28 -20.42
C SER A 331 29.47 -15.45 -21.52
N PRO A 332 30.67 -15.96 -21.20
CA PRO A 332 31.71 -16.20 -22.21
C PRO A 332 31.24 -17.07 -23.38
N LYS A 333 30.33 -18.02 -23.11
CA LYS A 333 29.71 -18.89 -24.14
C LYS A 333 28.86 -18.10 -25.13
N THR A 334 28.11 -17.11 -24.65
CA THR A 334 27.29 -16.24 -25.49
C THR A 334 28.16 -15.31 -26.32
N ILE A 335 29.22 -14.72 -25.73
CA ILE A 335 30.20 -13.90 -26.46
C ILE A 335 30.85 -14.71 -27.61
N GLU A 336 31.25 -15.96 -27.35
CA GLU A 336 31.82 -16.84 -28.39
C GLU A 336 30.80 -17.14 -29.51
N LYS A 337 29.54 -17.41 -29.15
CA LYS A 337 28.46 -17.68 -30.11
C LYS A 337 28.18 -16.45 -30.99
N LEU A 338 28.14 -15.26 -30.40
CA LEU A 338 27.99 -13.99 -31.12
C LEU A 338 29.17 -13.75 -32.07
N GLY A 339 30.41 -13.96 -31.62
CA GLY A 339 31.61 -13.78 -32.43
C GLY A 339 31.73 -14.70 -33.65
N LYS A 340 30.96 -15.81 -33.70
CA LYS A 340 30.87 -16.70 -34.88
C LYS A 340 29.91 -16.18 -35.95
N VAL A 341 28.97 -15.31 -35.58
CA VAL A 341 27.88 -14.84 -36.47
C VAL A 341 28.03 -13.36 -36.81
N LEU A 342 28.59 -12.56 -35.90
CA LEU A 342 28.79 -11.12 -36.09
C LEU A 342 30.19 -10.80 -36.65
N PRO A 343 30.35 -9.66 -37.35
CA PRO A 343 31.66 -9.19 -37.80
C PRO A 343 32.63 -8.97 -36.65
N LYS A 344 33.95 -9.07 -36.88
CA LYS A 344 34.99 -8.98 -35.83
C LYS A 344 34.95 -7.70 -34.96
N TYR A 345 34.35 -6.63 -35.46
CA TYR A 345 34.32 -5.29 -34.87
C TYR A 345 33.01 -4.93 -34.16
N TRP A 346 32.14 -5.91 -33.88
CA TRP A 346 31.00 -5.73 -32.97
C TRP A 346 31.49 -5.36 -31.55
N SER A 347 30.60 -4.91 -30.66
CA SER A 347 30.98 -4.32 -29.36
C SER A 347 31.69 -5.26 -28.37
N HIS A 348 31.60 -6.58 -28.55
CA HIS A 348 32.09 -7.61 -27.61
C HIS A 348 31.56 -7.47 -26.17
N GLY A 349 30.39 -6.87 -26.01
CA GLY A 349 29.77 -6.62 -24.71
C GLY A 349 28.27 -6.37 -24.80
N ASN A 350 27.69 -5.81 -23.74
CA ASN A 350 26.29 -5.41 -23.67
C ASN A 350 26.23 -3.88 -23.44
N PRO A 351 25.60 -3.08 -24.31
CA PRO A 351 24.82 -3.44 -25.50
C PRO A 351 25.59 -4.22 -26.58
N VAL A 352 24.94 -5.23 -27.17
CA VAL A 352 25.43 -5.98 -28.34
C VAL A 352 25.16 -5.13 -29.58
N ASP A 353 26.19 -4.39 -30.02
CA ASP A 353 26.12 -3.59 -31.25
C ASP A 353 26.43 -4.49 -32.44
N VAL A 354 25.38 -4.87 -33.19
CA VAL A 354 25.46 -5.70 -34.40
C VAL A 354 25.90 -4.92 -35.63
N LEU A 355 26.09 -3.59 -35.50
CA LEU A 355 26.52 -2.65 -36.54
C LEU A 355 25.40 -2.29 -37.54
N GLY A 356 25.60 -1.19 -38.25
CA GLY A 356 24.55 -0.54 -39.04
C GLY A 356 24.08 -1.29 -40.29
N ASP A 357 24.94 -2.13 -40.85
CA ASP A 357 24.69 -2.95 -42.04
C ASP A 357 24.20 -4.37 -41.70
N ALA A 358 23.89 -4.65 -40.43
CA ALA A 358 23.36 -5.94 -39.99
C ALA A 358 22.03 -6.30 -40.68
N GLY A 359 22.00 -7.47 -41.30
CA GLY A 359 20.80 -8.01 -41.92
C GLY A 359 19.91 -8.81 -40.96
N PRO A 360 18.79 -9.36 -41.47
CA PRO A 360 17.86 -10.16 -40.68
C PRO A 360 18.51 -11.37 -39.99
N LYS A 361 19.50 -12.00 -40.65
CA LYS A 361 20.18 -13.20 -40.14
C LYS A 361 21.03 -12.87 -38.90
N GLU A 362 21.79 -11.78 -38.95
CA GLU A 362 22.64 -11.31 -37.86
C GLU A 362 21.79 -10.91 -36.66
N TYR A 363 20.70 -10.15 -36.90
CA TYR A 363 19.73 -9.79 -35.87
C TYR A 363 19.08 -10.99 -35.20
N GLY A 364 18.54 -11.93 -35.98
CA GLY A 364 17.88 -13.12 -35.45
C GLY A 364 18.83 -13.99 -34.61
N ALA A 365 20.07 -14.17 -35.07
CA ALA A 365 21.07 -14.93 -34.34
C ALA A 365 21.54 -14.23 -33.05
N ALA A 366 21.73 -12.90 -33.08
CA ALA A 366 22.12 -12.13 -31.91
C ALA A 366 21.03 -12.14 -30.83
N VAL A 367 19.77 -11.89 -31.23
CA VAL A 367 18.61 -11.97 -30.34
C VAL A 367 18.49 -13.34 -29.70
N LYS A 368 18.64 -14.42 -30.48
CA LYS A 368 18.60 -15.78 -29.95
C LYS A 368 19.71 -16.05 -28.93
N ALA A 369 20.94 -15.64 -29.23
CA ALA A 369 22.08 -15.85 -28.34
C ALA A 369 21.92 -15.10 -27.01
N VAL A 370 21.49 -13.83 -27.07
CA VAL A 370 21.24 -13.01 -25.87
C VAL A 370 20.05 -13.54 -25.07
N TYR A 371 18.96 -13.96 -25.74
CA TYR A 371 17.79 -14.52 -25.07
C TYR A 371 18.12 -15.83 -24.31
N GLU A 372 18.96 -16.69 -24.88
CA GLU A 372 19.37 -17.97 -24.27
C GLU A 372 20.39 -17.80 -23.12
N ASP A 373 21.00 -16.62 -22.96
CA ASP A 373 22.02 -16.38 -21.94
C ASP A 373 21.43 -16.43 -20.51
N PRO A 374 21.99 -17.22 -19.57
CA PRO A 374 21.46 -17.35 -18.20
C PRO A 374 21.58 -16.07 -17.36
N ASN A 375 22.42 -15.11 -17.76
CA ASN A 375 22.61 -13.83 -17.08
C ASN A 375 21.63 -12.74 -17.53
N VAL A 376 20.77 -13.04 -18.52
CA VAL A 376 19.79 -12.10 -19.06
C VAL A 376 18.40 -12.44 -18.54
N ASP A 377 17.72 -11.48 -17.92
CA ASP A 377 16.35 -11.63 -17.40
C ASP A 377 15.29 -11.05 -18.35
N GLY A 378 15.68 -10.16 -19.26
CA GLY A 378 14.86 -9.62 -20.35
C GLY A 378 15.73 -9.06 -21.48
N ILE A 379 15.13 -8.87 -22.66
CA ILE A 379 15.85 -8.39 -23.85
C ILE A 379 15.16 -7.19 -24.49
N LEU A 380 15.95 -6.18 -24.84
CA LEU A 380 15.55 -5.03 -25.64
C LEU A 380 16.24 -5.06 -27.01
N VAL A 381 15.43 -5.12 -28.07
CA VAL A 381 15.91 -5.10 -29.46
C VAL A 381 15.72 -3.70 -30.05
N LEU A 382 16.82 -3.02 -30.34
CA LEU A 382 16.86 -1.69 -30.92
C LEU A 382 17.17 -1.77 -32.40
N LEU A 383 16.49 -0.92 -33.16
CA LEU A 383 16.76 -0.71 -34.57
C LEU A 383 16.67 0.76 -34.89
N THR A 384 17.68 1.26 -35.58
CA THR A 384 17.67 2.56 -36.24
C THR A 384 17.64 2.34 -37.75
N PRO A 385 16.77 3.04 -38.50
CA PRO A 385 16.66 2.84 -39.95
C PRO A 385 17.91 3.39 -40.64
N GLN A 386 18.63 2.52 -41.35
CA GLN A 386 19.73 2.89 -42.24
C GLN A 386 19.38 2.57 -43.69
N ALA A 387 20.18 3.06 -44.63
CA ALA A 387 19.94 2.87 -46.07
C ALA A 387 19.82 1.39 -46.49
N MET A 388 20.48 0.48 -45.77
CA MET A 388 20.51 -0.96 -46.05
C MET A 388 19.57 -1.78 -45.15
N THR A 389 18.81 -1.13 -44.26
CA THR A 389 18.01 -1.80 -43.24
C THR A 389 16.62 -2.16 -43.77
N ASP A 390 16.30 -3.45 -43.81
CA ASP A 390 14.94 -3.96 -44.03
C ASP A 390 14.28 -4.25 -42.66
N ALA A 391 13.55 -3.27 -42.15
CA ALA A 391 12.93 -3.35 -40.83
C ALA A 391 11.90 -4.50 -40.73
N ASP A 392 11.14 -4.76 -41.79
CA ASP A 392 10.12 -5.81 -41.81
C ASP A 392 10.76 -7.21 -41.78
N ALA A 393 11.81 -7.42 -42.59
CA ALA A 393 12.54 -8.67 -42.60
C ALA A 393 13.26 -8.91 -41.26
N ILE A 394 13.81 -7.87 -40.63
CA ILE A 394 14.43 -7.96 -39.31
C ILE A 394 13.37 -8.30 -38.24
N ALA A 395 12.21 -7.63 -38.23
CA ALA A 395 11.13 -7.95 -37.29
C ALA A 395 10.67 -9.42 -37.39
N LYS A 396 10.53 -9.94 -38.61
CA LYS A 396 10.24 -11.36 -38.86
C LYS A 396 11.33 -12.27 -38.31
N ALA A 397 12.61 -11.96 -38.61
CA ALA A 397 13.73 -12.76 -38.12
C ALA A 397 13.84 -12.76 -36.59
N VAL A 398 13.54 -11.64 -35.92
CA VAL A 398 13.47 -11.54 -34.47
C VAL A 398 12.40 -12.50 -33.92
N VAL A 399 11.18 -12.45 -34.47
CA VAL A 399 10.07 -13.31 -34.02
C VAL A 399 10.36 -14.80 -34.26
N GLU A 400 10.87 -15.16 -35.44
CA GLU A 400 11.15 -16.55 -35.84
C GLU A 400 12.26 -17.21 -35.03
N ASN A 401 13.23 -16.43 -34.53
CA ASN A 401 14.34 -16.94 -33.73
C ASN A 401 14.07 -16.99 -32.22
N LEU A 402 12.92 -16.49 -31.78
CA LEU A 402 12.47 -16.56 -30.39
C LEU A 402 11.60 -17.81 -30.16
N PRO A 403 11.60 -18.40 -28.96
CA PRO A 403 10.71 -19.51 -28.65
C PRO A 403 9.24 -19.07 -28.67
N LYS A 404 8.35 -19.96 -29.12
CA LYS A 404 6.88 -19.70 -29.14
C LYS A 404 6.32 -19.35 -27.75
N ARG A 405 6.86 -19.97 -26.70
CA ARG A 405 6.58 -19.63 -25.30
C ARG A 405 7.83 -18.99 -24.71
N ARG A 406 7.72 -17.70 -24.37
CA ARG A 406 8.84 -16.90 -23.88
C ARG A 406 8.82 -16.88 -22.35
N SER A 407 9.92 -17.27 -21.73
CA SER A 407 10.14 -17.21 -20.28
C SER A 407 10.75 -15.88 -19.83
N LYS A 408 11.28 -15.09 -20.77
CA LYS A 408 11.85 -13.75 -20.56
C LYS A 408 11.08 -12.73 -21.41
N PRO A 409 10.85 -11.50 -20.92
CA PRO A 409 10.20 -10.46 -21.70
C PRO A 409 11.13 -10.02 -22.84
N VAL A 410 10.53 -9.86 -24.02
CA VAL A 410 11.17 -9.29 -25.21
C VAL A 410 10.48 -7.97 -25.52
N LEU A 411 11.27 -6.91 -25.59
CA LEU A 411 10.86 -5.56 -25.93
C LEU A 411 11.58 -5.15 -27.21
N ALA A 412 10.96 -4.28 -27.99
CA ALA A 412 11.57 -3.71 -29.19
C ALA A 412 11.45 -2.19 -29.17
N SER A 413 12.46 -1.50 -29.70
CA SER A 413 12.35 -0.09 -30.04
C SER A 413 12.94 0.12 -31.43
N PHE A 414 12.08 0.00 -32.43
CA PHE A 414 12.41 0.29 -33.81
C PHE A 414 12.12 1.77 -34.03
N MET A 415 13.19 2.57 -34.00
CA MET A 415 13.11 4.03 -33.97
C MET A 415 12.71 4.56 -35.35
N GLY A 416 11.93 5.65 -35.35
CA GLY A 416 11.37 6.24 -36.57
C GLY A 416 9.88 5.98 -36.71
N GLU A 417 9.32 6.44 -37.83
CA GLU A 417 7.87 6.44 -38.05
C GLU A 417 7.53 5.61 -39.31
N SER A 418 7.57 6.23 -40.49
CA SER A 418 7.07 5.61 -41.72
C SER A 418 7.85 4.37 -42.18
N SER A 419 9.17 4.32 -41.95
CA SER A 419 10.02 3.22 -42.41
C SER A 419 9.99 1.98 -41.52
N VAL A 420 9.38 2.07 -40.35
CA VAL A 420 9.36 1.00 -39.33
C VAL A 420 7.94 0.66 -38.86
N GLY A 421 6.91 1.40 -39.29
CA GLY A 421 5.53 1.22 -38.83
C GLY A 421 5.00 -0.20 -39.01
N THR A 422 5.14 -0.77 -40.21
CA THR A 422 4.74 -2.16 -40.52
C THR A 422 5.49 -3.19 -39.69
N ALA A 423 6.79 -2.96 -39.44
CA ALA A 423 7.61 -3.81 -38.60
C ALA A 423 7.17 -3.77 -37.13
N ARG A 424 6.80 -2.58 -36.63
CA ARG A 424 6.29 -2.37 -35.26
C ARG A 424 4.93 -3.05 -35.07
N GLU A 425 4.01 -2.88 -36.01
CA GLU A 425 2.71 -3.57 -36.02
C GLU A 425 2.91 -5.09 -35.96
N TYR A 426 3.79 -5.64 -36.81
CA TYR A 426 4.11 -7.07 -36.83
C TYR A 426 4.69 -7.58 -35.50
N LEU A 427 5.57 -6.81 -34.86
CA LEU A 427 6.11 -7.15 -33.53
C LEU A 427 5.00 -7.18 -32.47
N SER A 428 4.13 -6.18 -32.47
CA SER A 428 3.00 -6.05 -31.54
C SER A 428 1.98 -7.18 -31.70
N GLU A 429 1.60 -7.54 -32.94
CA GLU A 429 0.75 -8.71 -33.24
C GLU A 429 1.36 -10.03 -32.72
N ASN A 430 2.69 -10.12 -32.67
CA ASN A 430 3.43 -11.29 -32.18
C ASN A 430 3.81 -11.18 -30.69
N SER A 431 3.11 -10.34 -29.92
CA SER A 431 3.27 -10.14 -28.47
C SER A 431 4.66 -9.63 -28.06
N ILE A 432 5.35 -8.88 -28.91
CA ILE A 432 6.56 -8.11 -28.59
C ILE A 432 6.12 -6.65 -28.40
N ALA A 433 6.39 -6.09 -27.23
CA ALA A 433 5.99 -4.72 -26.91
C ALA A 433 6.97 -3.79 -27.63
N ASP A 434 6.44 -2.96 -28.53
CA ASP A 434 7.22 -2.02 -29.32
C ASP A 434 7.12 -0.61 -28.73
N PHE A 435 8.24 0.13 -28.76
CA PHE A 435 8.33 1.50 -28.27
C PHE A 435 9.00 2.38 -29.33
N ALA A 436 8.59 3.63 -29.43
CA ALA A 436 9.17 4.56 -30.40
C ALA A 436 10.62 4.95 -30.09
N THR A 437 11.01 4.93 -28.81
CA THR A 437 12.37 5.26 -28.35
C THR A 437 12.86 4.28 -27.27
N PRO A 438 14.18 4.22 -27.00
CA PRO A 438 14.73 3.26 -26.05
C PRO A 438 14.32 3.51 -24.58
N GLU A 439 14.13 4.76 -24.17
CA GLU A 439 13.93 5.12 -22.76
C GLU A 439 12.58 4.65 -22.19
N PRO A 440 11.44 4.77 -22.91
CA PRO A 440 10.18 4.12 -22.53
C PRO A 440 10.30 2.60 -22.45
N ALA A 441 11.04 1.97 -23.36
CA ALA A 441 11.22 0.52 -23.35
C ALA A 441 11.97 0.03 -22.10
N VAL A 442 13.07 0.71 -21.75
CA VAL A 442 13.81 0.42 -20.51
C VAL A 442 12.95 0.71 -19.27
N SER A 443 12.20 1.82 -19.28
CA SER A 443 11.27 2.14 -18.18
C SER A 443 10.21 1.05 -18.02
N ALA A 444 9.65 0.54 -19.12
CA ALA A 444 8.68 -0.55 -19.11
C ALA A 444 9.26 -1.84 -18.51
N PHE A 445 10.49 -2.21 -18.89
CA PHE A 445 11.18 -3.36 -18.28
C PHE A 445 11.43 -3.15 -16.78
N SER A 446 11.80 -1.93 -16.37
CA SER A 446 12.02 -1.59 -14.95
C SER A 446 10.78 -1.85 -14.09
N TYR A 447 9.58 -1.70 -14.65
CA TYR A 447 8.33 -1.98 -13.93
C TYR A 447 8.14 -3.48 -13.66
N LEU A 448 8.45 -4.34 -14.63
CA LEU A 448 8.44 -5.80 -14.43
C LEU A 448 9.49 -6.22 -13.41
N ALA A 449 10.71 -5.68 -13.51
CA ALA A 449 11.81 -5.98 -12.60
C ALA A 449 11.50 -5.54 -11.16
N THR A 450 10.96 -4.32 -11.00
CA THR A 450 10.55 -3.77 -9.71
C THR A 450 9.40 -4.58 -9.11
N HIS A 451 8.40 -4.95 -9.90
CA HIS A 451 7.31 -5.80 -9.42
C HIS A 451 7.82 -7.17 -8.96
N HIS A 452 8.70 -7.82 -9.73
CA HIS A 452 9.34 -9.09 -9.34
C HIS A 452 10.09 -8.96 -8.02
N ARG A 453 10.91 -7.91 -7.88
CA ARG A 453 11.63 -7.62 -6.62
C ARG A 453 10.66 -7.42 -5.46
N ASN A 454 9.63 -6.61 -5.63
CA ASN A 454 8.64 -6.32 -4.58
C ASN A 454 7.89 -7.60 -4.16
N ARG A 455 7.52 -8.45 -5.12
CA ARG A 455 6.88 -9.74 -4.85
C ARG A 455 7.80 -10.67 -4.06
N ARG A 456 9.09 -10.75 -4.43
CA ARG A 456 10.07 -11.56 -3.69
C ARG A 456 10.25 -11.05 -2.26
N LEU A 457 10.42 -9.74 -2.08
CA LEU A 457 10.53 -9.12 -0.76
C LEU A 457 9.26 -9.33 0.09
N ALA A 458 8.09 -9.35 -0.54
CA ALA A 458 6.83 -9.63 0.16
C ALA A 458 6.69 -11.10 0.61
N LEU A 459 7.48 -12.02 0.03
CA LEU A 459 7.54 -13.43 0.39
C LEU A 459 8.65 -13.75 1.41
N GLU A 460 9.54 -12.79 1.71
CA GLU A 460 10.55 -12.96 2.75
C GLU A 460 9.87 -12.96 4.12
N THR A 461 10.15 -13.98 4.92
CA THR A 461 9.71 -14.07 6.31
C THR A 461 10.85 -13.59 7.21
N PRO A 462 10.63 -12.59 8.07
CA PRO A 462 11.64 -12.13 9.03
C PRO A 462 12.01 -13.23 10.03
N SER A 463 13.24 -13.17 10.54
CA SER A 463 13.70 -14.04 11.63
C SER A 463 13.03 -13.66 12.96
N PRO A 464 12.81 -14.62 13.88
CA PRO A 464 12.31 -14.34 15.22
C PRO A 464 13.12 -13.26 15.93
N GLN A 465 12.48 -12.14 16.30
CA GLN A 465 13.07 -11.13 17.18
C GLN A 465 12.65 -11.39 18.62
N ALA A 466 13.63 -11.37 19.54
CA ALA A 466 13.34 -11.38 20.97
C ALA A 466 12.74 -10.02 21.36
N GLU A 467 11.48 -9.98 21.79
CA GLU A 467 10.91 -8.77 22.40
C GLU A 467 11.59 -8.57 23.76
N THR A 468 12.55 -7.65 23.84
CA THR A 468 13.32 -7.52 25.07
C THR A 468 12.68 -6.58 26.09
N HIS A 469 11.92 -5.54 25.71
CA HIS A 469 11.25 -4.67 26.69
C HIS A 469 9.98 -4.01 26.15
N HIS A 470 8.84 -4.21 26.83
CA HIS A 470 7.58 -3.54 26.49
C HIS A 470 7.59 -2.06 26.93
N PRO A 471 6.94 -1.16 26.17
CA PRO A 471 6.79 0.23 26.57
C PRO A 471 5.83 0.39 27.75
N ASP A 472 6.07 1.40 28.60
CA ASP A 472 5.15 1.81 29.66
C ASP A 472 4.02 2.67 29.08
N LEU A 473 3.00 1.99 28.53
CA LEU A 473 1.85 2.63 27.89
C LEU A 473 0.98 3.39 28.89
N GLU A 474 0.90 2.93 30.14
CA GLU A 474 0.07 3.56 31.16
C GLU A 474 0.69 4.89 31.59
N GLY A 475 1.98 4.89 31.94
CA GLY A 475 2.71 6.12 32.27
C GLY A 475 2.72 7.12 31.11
N ALA A 476 2.91 6.65 29.88
CA ALA A 476 2.86 7.50 28.69
C ALA A 476 1.49 8.17 28.49
N ARG A 477 0.39 7.43 28.68
CA ARG A 477 -0.98 7.98 28.59
C ARG A 477 -1.25 9.00 29.67
N MET A 478 -0.83 8.72 30.92
CA MET A 478 -0.99 9.66 32.02
C MET A 478 -0.32 11.02 31.73
N ILE A 479 0.88 11.03 31.14
CA ILE A 479 1.58 12.26 30.74
C ILE A 479 0.76 13.04 29.72
N VAL A 480 0.31 12.37 28.65
CA VAL A 480 -0.44 13.00 27.56
C VAL A 480 -1.81 13.51 28.04
N ASP A 481 -2.53 12.72 28.82
CA ASP A 481 -3.85 13.06 29.32
C ASP A 481 -3.78 14.23 30.32
N ALA A 482 -2.74 14.31 31.15
CA ALA A 482 -2.51 15.46 32.04
C ALA A 482 -2.31 16.77 31.26
N VAL A 483 -1.51 16.73 30.18
CA VAL A 483 -1.28 17.90 29.32
C VAL A 483 -2.59 18.36 28.66
N LEU A 484 -3.39 17.43 28.14
CA LEU A 484 -4.69 17.73 27.53
C LEU A 484 -5.75 18.19 28.54
N ALA A 485 -5.65 17.76 29.80
CA ALA A 485 -6.52 18.22 30.89
C ALA A 485 -6.18 19.65 31.34
N ASP A 486 -4.91 20.06 31.21
CA ASP A 486 -4.44 21.42 31.44
C ASP A 486 -4.75 22.39 30.26
N ASP A 487 -5.53 21.95 29.26
CA ASP A 487 -5.78 22.67 27.99
C ASP A 487 -4.48 23.08 27.26
N ARG A 488 -3.41 22.31 27.45
CA ARG A 488 -2.14 22.47 26.71
C ARG A 488 -2.13 21.57 25.48
N ASP A 489 -1.52 22.07 24.42
CA ASP A 489 -1.26 21.31 23.19
C ASP A 489 0.23 20.93 23.04
N MET A 490 1.08 21.35 23.98
CA MET A 490 2.52 21.17 23.92
C MET A 490 3.07 20.59 25.23
N LEU A 491 3.84 19.50 25.12
CA LEU A 491 4.59 18.95 26.25
C LEU A 491 5.80 19.84 26.57
N SER A 492 6.14 19.95 27.85
CA SER A 492 7.42 20.49 28.31
C SER A 492 8.59 19.57 27.93
N ASP A 493 9.82 20.06 28.10
CA ASP A 493 11.04 19.28 27.83
C ASP A 493 11.11 18.01 28.68
N VAL A 494 10.76 18.12 29.97
CA VAL A 494 10.77 17.00 30.91
C VAL A 494 9.65 16.00 30.61
N GLU A 495 8.44 16.47 30.31
CA GLU A 495 7.33 15.60 29.88
C GLU A 495 7.68 14.88 28.57
N SER A 496 8.26 15.59 27.59
CA SER A 496 8.67 15.02 26.30
C SER A 496 9.72 13.92 26.50
N LYS A 497 10.75 14.17 27.32
CA LYS A 497 11.79 13.18 27.63
C LYS A 497 11.29 12.02 28.48
N ALA A 498 10.37 12.26 29.42
CA ALA A 498 9.72 11.19 30.17
C ALA A 498 8.90 10.28 29.24
N LEU A 499 8.17 10.85 28.29
CA LEU A 499 7.46 10.12 27.26
C LEU A 499 8.41 9.30 26.38
N MET A 500 9.54 9.87 25.94
CA MET A 500 10.58 9.12 25.21
C MET A 500 11.10 7.93 26.02
N ARG A 501 11.39 8.11 27.32
CA ARG A 501 11.84 7.02 28.21
C ARG A 501 10.80 5.93 28.38
N ALA A 502 9.51 6.25 28.42
CA ALA A 502 8.44 5.25 28.50
C ALA A 502 8.43 4.29 27.30
N PHE A 503 8.94 4.73 26.15
CA PHE A 503 9.16 3.92 24.95
C PHE A 503 10.63 3.49 24.78
N HIS A 504 11.44 3.59 25.85
CA HIS A 504 12.86 3.25 25.89
C HIS A 504 13.76 4.09 24.98
N ILE A 505 13.30 5.22 24.42
CA ILE A 505 14.15 6.07 23.58
C ILE A 505 15.22 6.75 24.46
N PRO A 506 16.54 6.59 24.17
CA PRO A 506 17.60 7.15 25.00
C PRO A 506 17.58 8.68 24.98
N VAL A 507 17.50 9.29 26.17
CA VAL A 507 17.50 10.75 26.35
C VAL A 507 18.47 11.17 27.45
N ASN A 508 19.02 12.38 27.34
CA ASN A 508 19.92 12.93 28.35
C ASN A 508 19.18 13.23 29.67
N MET A 509 19.91 13.13 30.80
CA MET A 509 19.38 13.53 32.10
C MET A 509 19.03 15.03 32.07
N THR A 510 17.84 15.36 32.53
CA THR A 510 17.26 16.71 32.46
C THR A 510 16.54 16.99 33.76
N ILE A 511 16.87 18.12 34.40
CA ILE A 511 16.27 18.56 35.65
C ILE A 511 15.77 19.99 35.48
N GLU A 512 14.55 20.28 35.94
CA GLU A 512 14.04 21.65 35.96
C GLU A 512 14.59 22.43 37.16
N ALA A 513 14.89 23.70 36.94
CA ALA A 513 15.33 24.61 37.98
C ALA A 513 14.66 25.98 37.81
N ASP A 514 13.96 26.41 38.85
CA ASP A 514 13.25 27.69 38.93
C ASP A 514 14.09 28.85 39.47
N SER A 515 15.28 28.55 40.01
CA SER A 515 16.17 29.51 40.65
C SER A 515 17.63 29.17 40.38
N GLU A 516 18.53 30.13 40.62
CA GLU A 516 19.97 29.91 40.49
C GLU A 516 20.46 28.79 41.42
N SER A 517 19.94 28.73 42.65
CA SER A 517 20.27 27.69 43.62
C SER A 517 19.80 26.31 43.17
N SER A 518 18.57 26.18 42.67
CA SER A 518 18.09 24.90 42.16
C SER A 518 18.82 24.48 40.88
N ALA A 519 19.24 25.44 40.05
CA ALA A 519 20.03 25.17 38.84
C ALA A 519 21.43 24.66 39.17
N LEU A 520 22.05 25.16 40.24
CA LEU A 520 23.33 24.65 40.73
C LEU A 520 23.22 23.22 41.24
N VAL A 521 22.23 22.94 42.10
CA VAL A 521 21.98 21.58 42.62
C VAL A 521 21.70 20.61 41.48
N ALA A 522 20.91 21.05 40.49
CA ALA A 522 20.65 20.27 39.28
C ALA A 522 21.94 19.99 38.49
N ALA A 523 22.81 20.98 38.30
CA ALA A 523 24.07 20.81 37.59
C ALA A 523 25.03 19.83 38.29
N GLU A 524 25.13 19.89 39.62
CA GLU A 524 25.93 18.95 40.41
C GLU A 524 25.36 17.52 40.35
N THR A 525 24.02 17.38 40.32
CA THR A 525 23.35 16.08 40.21
C THR A 525 23.53 15.46 38.82
N VAL A 526 23.43 16.28 37.77
CA VAL A 526 23.59 15.86 36.37
C VAL A 526 25.05 15.54 36.04
N GLY A 527 25.99 16.32 36.60
CA GLY A 527 27.42 16.21 36.35
C GLY A 527 27.91 17.06 35.17
N PHE A 528 29.02 17.76 35.35
CA PHE A 528 29.62 18.65 34.34
C PHE A 528 30.31 17.87 33.19
N PRO A 529 30.37 18.42 31.95
CA PRO A 529 29.77 19.69 31.55
C PRO A 529 28.27 19.58 31.29
N VAL A 530 27.55 20.67 31.56
CA VAL A 530 26.09 20.76 31.39
C VAL A 530 25.70 21.78 30.34
N ALA A 531 24.49 21.62 29.80
CA ALA A 531 23.77 22.64 29.05
C ALA A 531 22.65 23.21 29.91
N ILE A 532 22.44 24.53 29.84
CA ILE A 532 21.33 25.22 30.48
C ILE A 532 20.47 25.84 29.39
N LYS A 533 19.17 25.53 29.41
CA LYS A 533 18.20 26.02 28.41
C LYS A 533 17.01 26.68 29.11
N ILE A 534 16.43 27.70 28.50
CA ILE A 534 15.24 28.38 29.03
C ILE A 534 14.06 27.41 29.11
N ASN A 535 13.34 27.41 30.24
CA ASN A 535 12.10 26.67 30.43
C ASN A 535 10.91 27.64 30.40
N SER A 536 10.24 27.70 29.25
CA SER A 536 9.07 28.55 29.01
C SER A 536 8.17 27.94 27.95
N GLN A 537 6.86 27.91 28.21
CA GLN A 537 5.86 27.43 27.26
C GLN A 537 5.63 28.39 26.09
N ASP A 538 5.90 29.68 26.32
CA ASP A 538 5.65 30.73 25.34
C ASP A 538 6.88 30.98 24.43
N ILE A 539 7.94 30.17 24.58
CA ILE A 539 9.20 30.28 23.82
C ILE A 539 9.55 28.91 23.23
N SER A 540 9.16 28.69 21.96
CA SER A 540 9.45 27.46 21.23
C SER A 540 10.91 27.38 20.76
N HIS A 541 11.42 28.41 20.08
CA HIS A 541 12.80 28.47 19.60
C HIS A 541 13.72 29.10 20.67
N LYS A 542 14.22 28.25 21.58
CA LYS A 542 15.06 28.63 22.73
C LYS A 542 16.29 29.45 22.31
N SER A 543 16.93 29.11 21.20
CA SER A 543 18.13 29.80 20.70
C SER A 543 17.87 31.25 20.24
N ASP A 544 16.70 31.54 19.68
CA ASP A 544 16.35 32.85 19.12
C ASP A 544 16.27 33.95 20.18
N VAL A 545 16.02 33.56 21.44
CA VAL A 545 15.99 34.47 22.60
C VAL A 545 17.29 34.43 23.39
N GLY A 546 18.35 33.83 22.85
CA GLY A 546 19.61 33.59 23.55
C GLY A 546 19.45 32.63 24.74
N GLY A 547 18.40 31.82 24.74
CA GLY A 547 17.98 30.97 25.86
C GLY A 547 18.69 29.64 25.97
N VAL A 548 19.86 29.47 25.34
CA VAL A 548 20.67 28.24 25.41
C VAL A 548 22.12 28.62 25.73
N ARG A 549 22.70 27.95 26.73
CA ARG A 549 24.15 27.97 27.01
C ARG A 549 24.61 26.52 27.13
N ILE A 550 25.69 26.19 26.45
CA ILE A 550 26.23 24.82 26.38
C ILE A 550 27.66 24.81 26.92
N ASN A 551 28.16 23.62 27.23
CA ASN A 551 29.53 23.40 27.68
C ASN A 551 29.90 24.19 28.94
N ILE A 552 28.96 24.29 29.90
CA ILE A 552 29.20 24.89 31.20
C ILE A 552 29.96 23.87 32.05
N THR A 553 31.12 24.24 32.57
CA THR A 553 32.07 23.30 33.17
C THR A 553 32.17 23.37 34.69
N ASP A 554 31.65 24.45 35.29
CA ASP A 554 31.71 24.65 36.74
C ASP A 554 30.46 25.34 37.32
N ALA A 555 30.37 25.33 38.65
CA ALA A 555 29.28 25.89 39.43
C ALA A 555 29.10 27.42 39.29
N ALA A 556 30.19 28.16 39.08
CA ALA A 556 30.13 29.62 38.99
C ALA A 556 29.50 30.04 37.64
N GLU A 557 29.88 29.35 36.56
CA GLU A 557 29.30 29.54 35.23
C GLU A 557 27.80 29.23 35.20
N VAL A 558 27.31 28.24 35.97
CA VAL A 558 25.88 27.89 36.06
C VAL A 558 25.03 29.09 36.51
N MET A 559 25.44 29.77 37.59
CA MET A 559 24.70 30.92 38.13
C MET A 559 24.68 32.09 37.12
N VAL A 560 25.81 32.35 36.46
CA VAL A 560 25.92 33.40 35.44
C VAL A 560 25.04 33.08 34.23
N ALA A 561 25.06 31.83 33.77
CA ALA A 561 24.27 31.36 32.65
C ALA A 561 22.76 31.46 32.94
N PHE A 562 22.31 31.06 34.15
CA PHE A 562 20.90 31.20 34.56
C PHE A 562 20.43 32.65 34.46
N ARG A 563 21.15 33.59 35.08
CA ARG A 563 20.81 35.02 35.06
C ARG A 563 20.77 35.56 33.62
N SER A 564 21.79 35.23 32.82
CA SER A 564 21.90 35.69 31.43
C SER A 564 20.75 35.18 30.56
N ILE A 565 20.41 33.91 30.67
CA ILE A 565 19.33 33.28 29.90
C ILE A 565 17.97 33.90 30.26
N VAL A 566 17.64 33.98 31.56
CA VAL A 566 16.35 34.51 32.01
C VAL A 566 16.20 35.99 31.65
N ALA A 567 17.27 36.78 31.82
CA ALA A 567 17.26 38.20 31.43
C ALA A 567 17.06 38.38 29.92
N SER A 568 17.78 37.60 29.09
CA SER A 568 17.66 37.65 27.62
C SER A 568 16.26 37.25 27.16
N ALA A 569 15.70 36.18 27.73
CA ALA A 569 14.35 35.73 27.41
C ALA A 569 13.28 36.77 27.78
N ARG A 570 13.38 37.41 28.97
CA ARG A 570 12.46 38.49 29.38
C ARG A 570 12.57 39.71 28.49
N ALA A 571 13.77 40.06 28.04
CA ALA A 571 13.98 41.19 27.14
C ALA A 571 13.39 40.93 25.74
N ALA A 572 13.61 39.73 25.19
CA ALA A 572 13.13 39.36 23.86
C ALA A 572 11.61 39.08 23.83
N ARG A 573 11.04 38.56 24.93
CA ARG A 573 9.62 38.21 25.08
C ARG A 573 9.09 38.63 26.47
N PRO A 574 8.72 39.90 26.66
CA PRO A 574 8.28 40.43 27.97
C PRO A 574 7.03 39.75 28.55
N ASN A 575 6.16 39.25 27.67
CA ASN A 575 4.89 38.62 28.04
C ASN A 575 5.01 37.09 28.23
N ALA A 576 6.20 36.51 28.01
CA ALA A 576 6.39 35.06 28.13
C ALA A 576 6.47 34.62 29.61
N ARG A 577 5.76 33.54 29.94
CA ARG A 577 5.79 32.88 31.24
C ARG A 577 7.04 32.02 31.36
N ILE A 578 8.06 32.56 32.03
CA ILE A 578 9.32 31.85 32.28
C ILE A 578 9.22 31.13 33.63
N LYS A 579 9.28 29.79 33.59
CA LYS A 579 9.32 28.94 34.79
C LYS A 579 10.73 28.86 35.39
N GLY A 580 11.76 29.03 34.57
CA GLY A 580 13.16 28.93 34.98
C GLY A 580 14.02 28.41 33.82
N VAL A 581 14.85 27.42 34.08
CA VAL A 581 15.70 26.74 33.12
C VAL A 581 15.59 25.21 33.25
N THR A 582 16.00 24.49 32.22
CA THR A 582 16.37 23.07 32.31
C THR A 582 17.89 22.95 32.33
N VAL A 583 18.39 22.09 33.22
CA VAL A 583 19.81 21.72 33.30
C VAL A 583 19.97 20.30 32.77
N GLU A 584 20.85 20.13 31.80
CA GLU A 584 20.96 18.94 30.97
C GLU A 584 22.39 18.43 30.86
N ALA A 585 22.57 17.11 30.86
CA ALA A 585 23.88 16.52 30.57
C ALA A 585 24.28 16.82 29.12
N MET A 586 25.51 17.31 28.90
CA MET A 586 26.07 17.39 27.56
C MET A 586 26.28 15.99 26.99
N ALA A 587 25.87 15.77 25.75
CA ALA A 587 26.11 14.51 25.06
C ALA A 587 27.61 14.29 24.86
N ARG A 588 28.13 13.14 25.30
CA ARG A 588 29.53 12.74 25.14
C ARG A 588 29.66 11.59 24.13
N LEU A 589 29.09 11.76 22.94
CA LEU A 589 29.22 10.78 21.86
C LEU A 589 30.38 11.18 20.94
N THR A 590 31.44 10.37 20.95
CA THR A 590 32.63 10.61 20.11
C THR A 590 32.25 10.55 18.63
N GLY A 591 32.61 11.58 17.86
CA GLY A 591 32.36 11.63 16.41
C GLY A 591 30.87 11.57 16.03
N ALA A 592 29.98 12.04 16.90
CA ALA A 592 28.54 11.97 16.69
C ALA A 592 28.07 12.66 15.41
N ARG A 593 27.05 12.08 14.78
CA ARG A 593 26.32 12.65 13.64
C ARG A 593 24.99 13.18 14.16
N GLU A 594 24.61 14.36 13.68
CA GLU A 594 23.30 14.94 13.99
C GLU A 594 22.26 14.39 13.03
N LEU A 595 21.22 13.76 13.57
CA LEU A 595 20.09 13.21 12.85
C LEU A 595 18.80 13.87 13.32
N VAL A 596 17.76 13.81 12.49
CA VAL A 596 16.41 14.21 12.87
C VAL A 596 15.47 13.04 12.70
N ILE A 597 14.60 12.85 13.69
CA ILE A 597 13.42 11.99 13.58
C ILE A 597 12.19 12.83 13.87
N GLY A 598 11.33 12.97 12.88
CA GLY A 598 10.07 13.69 13.01
C GLY A 598 8.88 12.75 12.88
N ALA A 599 7.74 13.13 13.45
CA ALA A 599 6.44 12.58 13.09
C ALA A 599 5.42 13.70 12.89
N SER A 600 4.53 13.52 11.92
CA SER A 600 3.46 14.48 11.60
C SER A 600 2.23 13.75 11.09
N ARG A 601 1.09 14.44 10.96
CA ARG A 601 -0.15 13.86 10.41
C ARG A 601 -0.44 14.36 9.00
N ASP A 602 -0.38 13.45 8.05
CA ASP A 602 -0.93 13.64 6.72
C ASP A 602 -2.47 13.57 6.76
N LYS A 603 -3.12 14.40 5.95
CA LYS A 603 -4.59 14.53 5.91
C LYS A 603 -5.30 13.29 5.38
N VAL A 604 -4.60 12.44 4.63
CA VAL A 604 -5.13 11.24 3.99
C VAL A 604 -4.62 9.98 4.67
N PHE A 605 -3.30 9.86 4.84
CA PHE A 605 -2.67 8.64 5.35
C PHE A 605 -2.42 8.62 6.86
N GLY A 606 -2.73 9.70 7.58
CA GLY A 606 -2.56 9.78 9.03
C GLY A 606 -1.09 10.00 9.42
N PRO A 607 -0.62 9.42 10.55
CA PRO A 607 0.75 9.61 11.02
C PRO A 607 1.81 9.17 10.00
N THR A 608 2.87 9.97 9.90
CA THR A 608 4.05 9.73 9.09
C THR A 608 5.30 9.90 9.94
N ILE A 609 6.37 9.18 9.61
CA ILE A 609 7.69 9.30 10.26
C ILE A 609 8.67 9.82 9.25
N LEU A 610 9.42 10.85 9.62
CA LEU A 610 10.50 11.44 8.84
C LEU A 610 11.85 11.07 9.46
N PHE A 611 12.82 10.75 8.63
CA PHE A 611 14.23 10.59 9.01
C PHE A 611 15.13 11.40 8.07
N GLY A 612 16.17 12.02 8.61
CA GLY A 612 17.10 12.81 7.80
C GLY A 612 18.34 13.28 8.55
N ALA A 613 19.16 14.09 7.87
CA ALA A 613 20.23 14.84 8.51
C ALA A 613 19.63 15.85 9.51
N GLY A 614 20.16 15.91 10.73
CA GLY A 614 19.70 16.79 11.81
C GLY A 614 20.48 18.10 11.91
N GLY A 615 20.18 18.86 12.97
CA GLY A 615 20.84 20.13 13.28
C GLY A 615 20.15 21.34 12.65
N THR A 616 20.91 22.39 12.34
CA THR A 616 20.39 23.64 11.75
C THR A 616 20.33 23.63 10.22
N MET A 617 20.95 22.64 9.57
CA MET A 617 21.09 22.58 8.11
C MET A 617 20.00 21.73 7.41
N VAL A 618 19.04 21.18 8.16
CA VAL A 618 18.00 20.25 7.65
C VAL A 618 17.21 20.87 6.50
N GLU A 619 16.74 22.11 6.67
CA GLU A 619 15.93 22.82 5.68
C GLU A 619 16.69 23.11 4.37
N VAL A 620 18.02 23.27 4.46
CA VAL A 620 18.88 23.64 3.33
C VAL A 620 19.30 22.41 2.52
N LEU A 621 19.60 21.29 3.17
CA LEU A 621 20.09 20.09 2.49
C LEU A 621 18.98 19.28 1.80
N GLN A 622 17.73 19.46 2.24
CA GLN A 622 16.56 18.69 1.78
C GLN A 622 16.83 17.18 1.78
N ASP A 623 17.61 16.71 2.76
CA ASP A 623 17.99 15.30 2.90
C ASP A 623 17.11 14.60 3.93
N SER A 624 15.90 14.26 3.49
CA SER A 624 14.91 13.58 4.33
C SER A 624 14.15 12.52 3.54
N ALA A 625 13.65 11.54 4.27
CA ALA A 625 12.85 10.46 3.74
C ALA A 625 11.67 10.22 4.70
N VAL A 626 10.52 9.80 4.16
CA VAL A 626 9.27 9.62 4.94
C VAL A 626 8.73 8.21 4.82
N ALA A 627 8.22 7.65 5.92
CA ALA A 627 7.59 6.33 5.97
C ALA A 627 6.25 6.38 6.73
N LEU A 628 5.42 5.36 6.51
CA LEU A 628 4.20 5.14 7.28
C LEU A 628 4.44 4.10 8.39
N PRO A 629 4.00 4.36 9.63
CA PRO A 629 3.99 3.35 10.68
C PRO A 629 2.92 2.26 10.39
N PRO A 630 3.05 1.06 10.98
CA PRO A 630 4.15 0.62 11.83
C PRO A 630 5.43 0.33 11.02
N LEU A 631 6.59 0.62 11.62
CA LEU A 631 7.91 0.24 11.10
C LEU A 631 8.36 -1.10 11.70
N ASN A 632 9.15 -1.81 10.93
CA ASN A 632 9.98 -2.94 11.39
C ASN A 632 11.43 -2.67 11.01
N THR A 633 12.36 -3.54 11.42
CA THR A 633 13.79 -3.36 11.17
C THR A 633 14.13 -3.15 9.69
N VAL A 634 13.46 -3.89 8.78
CA VAL A 634 13.68 -3.77 7.34
C VAL A 634 13.22 -2.39 6.82
N LEU A 635 12.03 -1.94 7.22
CA LEU A 635 11.47 -0.67 6.79
C LEU A 635 12.24 0.52 7.37
N ALA A 636 12.63 0.46 8.64
CA ALA A 636 13.44 1.48 9.30
C ALA A 636 14.85 1.56 8.68
N SER A 637 15.50 0.42 8.41
CA SER A 637 16.77 0.37 7.69
C SER A 637 16.67 1.01 6.29
N ARG A 638 15.62 0.69 5.53
CA ARG A 638 15.37 1.30 4.21
C ARG A 638 15.08 2.80 4.30
N LEU A 639 14.34 3.23 5.31
CA LEU A 639 14.07 4.64 5.56
C LEU A 639 15.39 5.42 5.71
N VAL A 640 16.35 4.87 6.47
CA VAL A 640 17.70 5.43 6.60
C VAL A 640 18.42 5.45 5.25
N ASP A 641 18.47 4.33 4.53
CA ASP A 641 19.23 4.18 3.27
C ASP A 641 18.78 5.10 2.13
N ARG A 642 17.56 5.64 2.19
CA ARG A 642 17.05 6.60 1.19
C ARG A 642 17.62 8.00 1.36
N THR A 643 18.24 8.29 2.51
CA THR A 643 18.88 9.59 2.77
C THR A 643 20.33 9.58 2.32
N LYS A 644 20.87 10.76 1.99
CA LYS A 644 22.29 10.97 1.71
C LYS A 644 23.12 10.83 2.99
N VAL A 645 22.57 11.20 4.15
CA VAL A 645 23.23 11.07 5.47
C VAL A 645 23.55 9.62 5.81
N SER A 646 22.82 8.64 5.26
CA SER A 646 23.17 7.21 5.37
C SER A 646 24.63 6.90 5.03
N LYS A 647 25.20 7.60 4.03
CA LYS A 647 26.61 7.45 3.63
C LYS A 647 27.59 7.99 4.68
N LEU A 648 27.16 8.93 5.51
CA LEU A 648 27.94 9.53 6.61
C LEU A 648 27.82 8.74 7.92
N LEU A 649 26.88 7.80 7.99
CA LEU A 649 26.73 6.87 9.12
C LEU A 649 27.79 5.77 9.07
N ALA A 650 28.28 5.41 7.88
CA ALA A 650 29.40 4.50 7.71
C ALA A 650 30.72 5.13 8.21
N ALA A 651 31.75 4.29 8.33
CA ALA A 651 33.09 4.75 8.63
C ALA A 651 33.59 5.70 7.53
N PHE A 652 34.04 6.89 7.91
CA PHE A 652 34.50 7.91 6.98
C PHE A 652 35.67 8.70 7.57
N ARG A 653 36.82 8.63 6.91
CA ARG A 653 38.09 9.25 7.36
C ARG A 653 38.41 8.82 8.79
N GLU A 654 38.56 9.78 9.71
CA GLU A 654 38.88 9.57 11.13
C GLU A 654 37.65 9.33 12.01
N ARG A 655 36.47 9.14 11.41
CA ARG A 655 35.23 8.86 12.15
C ARG A 655 34.80 7.41 11.96
N ASP A 656 34.69 6.68 13.06
CA ASP A 656 34.14 5.32 13.09
C ASP A 656 32.67 5.31 12.68
N ALA A 657 32.18 4.16 12.22
CA ALA A 657 30.77 3.98 11.90
C ALA A 657 29.90 4.21 13.14
N VAL A 658 28.71 4.77 12.94
CA VAL A 658 27.72 4.88 14.03
C VAL A 658 27.13 3.50 14.33
N ASP A 659 26.57 3.34 15.52
CA ASP A 659 25.65 2.24 15.82
C ASP A 659 24.35 2.41 15.04
N ARG A 660 24.32 1.80 13.85
CA ARG A 660 23.17 1.86 12.94
C ARG A 660 21.96 1.09 13.49
N GLU A 661 22.19 0.05 14.29
CA GLU A 661 21.11 -0.74 14.89
C GLU A 661 20.37 0.09 15.94
N ALA A 662 21.09 0.86 16.76
CA ALA A 662 20.49 1.79 17.71
C ALA A 662 19.64 2.88 17.03
N VAL A 663 20.05 3.38 15.86
CA VAL A 663 19.23 4.33 15.08
C VAL A 663 17.93 3.67 14.60
N VAL A 664 18.02 2.43 14.09
CA VAL A 664 16.87 1.65 13.63
C VAL A 664 15.91 1.35 14.78
N ASP A 665 16.42 0.99 15.95
CA ASP A 665 15.64 0.73 17.16
C ASP A 665 14.90 1.98 17.65
N VAL A 666 15.51 3.17 17.64
CA VAL A 666 14.79 4.42 17.94
C VAL A 666 13.67 4.69 16.94
N LEU A 667 13.88 4.44 15.64
CA LEU A 667 12.82 4.59 14.64
C LEU A 667 11.64 3.64 14.89
N MET A 668 11.91 2.39 15.31
CA MET A 668 10.86 1.44 15.68
C MET A 668 10.11 1.89 16.94
N ARG A 669 10.82 2.39 17.97
CA ARG A 669 10.21 2.92 19.21
C ARG A 669 9.35 4.15 18.95
N VAL A 670 9.80 5.07 18.08
CA VAL A 670 9.00 6.21 17.63
C VAL A 670 7.77 5.73 16.87
N SER A 671 7.89 4.69 16.06
CA SER A 671 6.75 4.08 15.37
C SER A 671 5.72 3.49 16.34
N ASP A 672 6.16 2.81 17.39
CA ASP A 672 5.26 2.27 18.42
C ASP A 672 4.58 3.40 19.21
N LEU A 673 5.33 4.46 19.54
CA LEU A 673 4.84 5.65 20.24
C LEU A 673 3.69 6.32 19.49
N ILE A 674 3.81 6.56 18.19
CA ILE A 674 2.74 7.21 17.40
C ILE A 674 1.56 6.27 17.10
N CYS A 675 1.79 4.95 17.05
CA CYS A 675 0.73 3.96 16.89
C CYS A 675 -0.14 3.86 18.14
N GLU A 676 0.47 3.84 19.33
CA GLU A 676 -0.24 3.63 20.60
C GLU A 676 -0.86 4.91 21.18
N LEU A 677 -0.37 6.10 20.77
CA LEU A 677 -0.83 7.39 21.27
C LEU A 677 -1.45 8.26 20.15
N PRO A 678 -2.74 8.06 19.83
CA PRO A 678 -3.46 8.85 18.82
C PRO A 678 -3.65 10.33 19.18
N GLN A 679 -3.20 10.78 20.34
CA GLN A 679 -3.17 12.18 20.74
C GLN A 679 -1.97 12.91 20.12
N ILE A 680 -0.88 12.21 19.78
CA ILE A 680 0.33 12.85 19.26
C ILE A 680 0.12 13.25 17.81
N VAL A 681 0.18 14.56 17.55
CA VAL A 681 -0.02 15.14 16.21
C VAL A 681 1.29 15.57 15.55
N GLU A 682 2.31 15.87 16.37
CA GLU A 682 3.64 16.25 15.92
C GLU A 682 4.68 15.75 16.92
N LEU A 683 5.80 15.24 16.41
CA LEU A 683 6.99 14.88 17.16
C LEU A 683 8.20 15.41 16.40
N ASP A 684 9.14 16.02 17.09
CA ASP A 684 10.43 16.43 16.52
C ASP A 684 11.56 16.09 17.50
N ILE A 685 12.39 15.13 17.14
CA ILE A 685 13.63 14.78 17.83
C ILE A 685 14.79 15.36 17.03
N ASN A 686 15.26 16.54 17.44
CA ASN A 686 16.32 17.26 16.74
C ASN A 686 17.22 18.08 17.69
N PRO A 687 18.50 17.70 17.90
CA PRO A 687 19.18 16.58 17.26
C PRO A 687 18.97 15.24 18.01
N LEU A 688 18.89 14.17 17.24
CA LEU A 688 19.29 12.83 17.67
C LEU A 688 20.78 12.66 17.34
N PHE A 689 21.63 12.53 18.36
CA PHE A 689 23.04 12.22 18.13
C PHE A 689 23.25 10.72 17.97
N ALA A 690 24.00 10.33 16.95
CA ALA A 690 24.40 8.95 16.70
C ALA A 690 25.93 8.83 16.61
N GLY A 691 26.51 7.97 17.45
CA GLY A 691 27.94 7.65 17.48
C GLY A 691 28.18 6.14 17.52
N PRO A 692 29.44 5.70 17.61
CA PRO A 692 29.78 4.27 17.72
C PRO A 692 29.27 3.62 19.00
N GLU A 693 29.06 4.43 20.05
CA GLU A 693 28.61 4.01 21.39
C GLU A 693 27.07 3.99 21.53
N GLY A 694 26.33 4.31 20.46
CA GLY A 694 24.87 4.34 20.46
C GLY A 694 24.27 5.67 20.03
N VAL A 695 23.04 5.91 20.48
CA VAL A 695 22.23 7.09 20.12
C VAL A 695 21.71 7.83 21.35
N LEU A 696 21.51 9.14 21.24
CA LEU A 696 20.97 9.98 22.31
C LEU A 696 20.11 11.12 21.74
N ALA A 697 18.84 11.16 22.15
CA ALA A 697 17.94 12.27 21.86
C ALA A 697 18.21 13.42 22.83
N VAL A 698 18.63 14.58 22.29
CA VAL A 698 19.07 15.74 23.09
C VAL A 698 17.97 16.80 23.23
N ASP A 699 17.14 16.96 22.22
CA ASP A 699 15.94 17.79 22.26
C ASP A 699 14.79 16.99 21.66
N ALA A 700 13.62 17.14 22.25
CA ALA A 700 12.39 16.49 21.78
C ALA A 700 11.23 17.45 21.99
N ARG A 701 10.41 17.63 20.95
CA ARG A 701 9.18 18.42 21.00
C ARG A 701 8.01 17.52 20.63
N VAL A 702 7.00 17.50 21.48
CA VAL A 702 5.79 16.69 21.26
C VAL A 702 4.55 17.56 21.34
N LYS A 703 3.84 17.69 20.22
CA LYS A 703 2.54 18.34 20.16
C LYS A 703 1.42 17.32 20.26
N VAL A 704 0.45 17.60 21.11
CA VAL A 704 -0.72 16.76 21.34
C VAL A 704 -2.02 17.49 21.02
N ALA A 705 -3.00 16.74 20.57
CA ALA A 705 -4.37 17.21 20.41
C ALA A 705 -5.33 16.06 20.71
N ARG A 706 -6.57 16.39 21.09
CA ARG A 706 -7.61 15.37 21.21
C ARG A 706 -7.84 14.73 19.83
N PRO A 707 -7.76 13.40 19.70
CA PRO A 707 -7.99 12.74 18.43
C PRO A 707 -9.42 13.03 17.96
N PRO A 708 -9.65 13.14 16.63
CA PRO A 708 -11.00 13.17 16.10
C PRO A 708 -11.73 11.90 16.54
N ALA A 709 -12.98 12.03 17.00
CA ALA A 709 -13.80 10.91 17.42
C ALA A 709 -13.92 9.91 16.26
N ARG A 710 -13.27 8.76 16.39
CA ARG A 710 -13.42 7.58 15.55
C ARG A 710 -13.53 6.38 16.48
N ASP A 711 -14.38 5.43 16.10
CA ASP A 711 -14.85 4.37 17.01
C ASP A 711 -13.79 3.28 17.28
N GLY A 712 -12.66 3.24 16.55
CA GLY A 712 -11.59 2.23 16.72
C GLY A 712 -10.24 2.76 17.24
N ARG A 713 -9.56 1.92 18.05
CA ARG A 713 -8.25 2.23 18.69
C ARG A 713 -7.15 2.65 17.73
N TYR A 714 -7.13 2.09 16.52
CA TYR A 714 -6.07 2.32 15.51
C TYR A 714 -6.62 2.97 14.24
N ASP A 715 -7.72 3.72 14.32
CA ASP A 715 -8.34 4.37 13.16
C ASP A 715 -7.61 5.64 12.70
N HIS A 716 -6.64 6.11 13.47
CA HIS A 716 -5.75 7.20 13.08
C HIS A 716 -4.64 6.75 12.13
N VAL A 717 -4.29 5.47 12.09
CA VAL A 717 -3.21 4.93 11.25
C VAL A 717 -3.75 4.21 10.00
N ALA A 718 -3.14 4.47 8.85
CA ALA A 718 -3.55 3.84 7.59
C ALA A 718 -3.27 2.33 7.56
N ILE A 719 -2.20 1.88 8.23
CA ILE A 719 -1.83 0.47 8.34
C ILE A 719 -2.04 0.05 9.79
N HIS A 720 -2.76 -1.04 10.01
CA HIS A 720 -3.06 -1.50 11.36
C HIS A 720 -1.80 -2.05 12.03
N PRO A 721 -1.43 -1.56 13.23
CA PRO A 721 -0.26 -2.03 13.96
C PRO A 721 -0.53 -3.38 14.61
N TYR A 722 0.50 -3.98 15.20
CA TYR A 722 0.33 -5.21 15.96
C TYR A 722 -0.60 -4.98 17.17
N PRO A 723 -1.73 -5.71 17.30
CA PRO A 723 -2.71 -5.44 18.36
C PRO A 723 -2.27 -6.01 19.71
N ARG A 724 -1.31 -5.34 20.35
CA ARG A 724 -0.71 -5.74 21.64
C ARG A 724 -1.75 -5.96 22.75
N HIS A 725 -2.89 -5.28 22.69
CA HIS A 725 -3.94 -5.38 23.70
C HIS A 725 -4.72 -6.70 23.70
N LEU A 726 -4.53 -7.53 22.67
CA LEU A 726 -5.09 -8.87 22.57
C LEU A 726 -4.18 -9.95 23.17
N ILE A 727 -2.98 -9.59 23.64
CA ILE A 727 -2.09 -10.52 24.33
C ILE A 727 -2.71 -10.90 25.67
N VAL A 728 -2.71 -12.20 25.96
CA VAL A 728 -3.18 -12.80 27.21
C VAL A 728 -2.09 -13.73 27.72
N GLU A 729 -1.59 -13.44 28.92
CA GLU A 729 -0.74 -14.35 29.68
C GLU A 729 -1.61 -15.24 30.57
N ASP A 730 -1.40 -16.55 30.52
CA ASP A 730 -2.14 -17.57 31.25
C ASP A 730 -1.20 -18.74 31.59
N HIS A 731 -1.72 -19.81 32.19
CA HIS A 731 -1.00 -21.04 32.45
C HIS A 731 -1.80 -22.26 31.96
N LEU A 732 -1.08 -23.29 31.52
CA LEU A 732 -1.62 -24.62 31.29
C LEU A 732 -2.08 -25.26 32.60
N ILE A 733 -2.87 -26.34 32.53
CA ILE A 733 -3.41 -27.01 33.72
C ILE A 733 -2.27 -27.56 34.60
N ASP A 734 -1.15 -27.94 33.97
CA ASP A 734 0.07 -28.39 34.62
C ASP A 734 0.96 -27.25 35.17
N GLY A 735 0.52 -25.98 35.05
CA GLY A 735 1.27 -24.81 35.50
C GLY A 735 2.30 -24.29 34.50
N THR A 736 2.41 -24.86 33.30
CA THR A 736 3.31 -24.35 32.25
C THR A 736 2.85 -22.95 31.79
N PRO A 737 3.74 -21.93 31.73
CA PRO A 737 3.39 -20.61 31.21
C PRO A 737 2.87 -20.68 29.76
N LEU A 738 1.77 -19.97 29.50
CA LEU A 738 1.10 -19.91 28.20
C LEU A 738 0.85 -18.46 27.81
N ILE A 739 1.24 -18.08 26.60
CA ILE A 739 0.94 -16.77 26.02
C ILE A 739 0.02 -16.99 24.81
N ILE A 740 -1.16 -16.37 24.83
CA ILE A 740 -2.03 -16.28 23.66
C ILE A 740 -1.89 -14.88 23.10
N ARG A 741 -1.45 -14.77 21.84
CA ARG A 741 -1.20 -13.47 21.21
C ARG A 741 -1.57 -13.49 19.73
N PRO A 742 -1.81 -12.33 19.11
CA PRO A 742 -1.94 -12.27 17.66
C PRO A 742 -0.65 -12.78 16.99
N ILE A 743 -0.80 -13.44 15.83
CA ILE A 743 0.31 -13.92 15.01
C ILE A 743 1.12 -12.73 14.46
N ARG A 744 2.40 -12.93 14.18
CA ARG A 744 3.31 -11.94 13.62
C ARG A 744 4.05 -12.54 12.42
N PRO A 745 4.59 -11.70 11.51
CA PRO A 745 5.42 -12.18 10.39
C PRO A 745 6.56 -13.12 10.81
N ASP A 746 7.18 -12.85 11.96
CA ASP A 746 8.34 -13.58 12.50
C ASP A 746 7.97 -14.96 13.07
N ASP A 747 6.67 -15.28 13.19
CA ASP A 747 6.19 -16.61 13.62
C ASP A 747 6.26 -17.67 12.52
N ALA A 748 6.75 -17.34 11.32
CA ALA A 748 6.75 -18.25 10.17
C ALA A 748 7.44 -19.60 10.46
N GLU A 749 8.57 -19.59 11.17
CA GLU A 749 9.25 -20.82 11.54
C GLU A 749 8.44 -21.63 12.57
N SER A 750 7.86 -20.95 13.57
CA SER A 750 7.02 -21.57 14.59
C SER A 750 5.76 -22.20 13.99
N GLU A 751 5.08 -21.49 13.09
CA GLU A 751 3.89 -21.96 12.37
C GLU A 751 4.25 -23.18 11.48
N GLN A 752 5.38 -23.14 10.78
CA GLN A 752 5.85 -24.25 9.96
C GLN A 752 6.13 -25.50 10.80
N ASN A 753 6.85 -25.33 11.92
CA ASN A 753 7.18 -26.42 12.84
C ASN A 753 5.91 -26.99 13.50
N PHE A 754 4.96 -26.13 13.85
CA PHE A 754 3.66 -26.53 14.37
C PHE A 754 2.90 -27.40 13.35
N VAL A 755 2.77 -26.96 12.09
CA VAL A 755 2.06 -27.74 11.05
C VAL A 755 2.76 -29.08 10.75
N ARG A 756 4.09 -29.11 10.72
CA ARG A 756 4.86 -30.36 10.56
C ARG A 756 4.66 -31.32 11.73
N GLY A 757 4.45 -30.79 12.94
CA GLY A 757 4.24 -31.56 14.17
C GLY A 757 2.82 -32.13 14.35
N LEU A 758 1.85 -31.72 13.51
CA LEU A 758 0.49 -32.26 13.56
C LEU A 758 0.42 -33.72 13.07
N SER A 759 -0.56 -34.48 13.55
CA SER A 759 -0.95 -35.77 12.97
C SER A 759 -1.58 -35.61 11.58
N ASP A 760 -1.58 -36.69 10.79
CA ASP A 760 -2.27 -36.71 9.49
C ASP A 760 -3.76 -36.38 9.61
N GLU A 761 -4.39 -36.85 10.68
CA GLU A 761 -5.80 -36.59 10.99
C GLU A 761 -6.05 -35.10 11.29
N ALA A 762 -5.23 -34.48 12.16
CA ALA A 762 -5.35 -33.05 12.46
C ALA A 762 -5.11 -32.18 11.21
N ARG A 763 -4.19 -32.57 10.32
CA ARG A 763 -3.96 -31.87 9.05
C ARG A 763 -5.13 -32.05 8.08
N MET A 764 -5.68 -33.26 7.98
CA MET A 764 -6.88 -33.53 7.19
C MET A 764 -8.05 -32.68 7.67
N PHE A 765 -8.31 -32.62 8.98
CA PHE A 765 -9.38 -31.80 9.54
C PHE A 765 -9.16 -30.30 9.33
N ARG A 766 -7.91 -29.82 9.38
CA ARG A 766 -7.60 -28.39 9.23
C ARG A 766 -7.63 -27.90 7.78
N PHE A 767 -7.13 -28.70 6.85
CA PHE A 767 -6.90 -28.29 5.46
C PHE A 767 -7.82 -28.99 4.46
N MET A 768 -8.67 -29.92 4.92
CA MET A 768 -9.53 -30.76 4.08
C MET A 768 -8.73 -31.44 2.94
N GLY A 769 -7.50 -31.85 3.24
CA GLY A 769 -6.58 -32.45 2.29
C GLY A 769 -5.26 -32.90 2.90
N ALA A 770 -4.50 -33.70 2.15
CA ALA A 770 -3.19 -34.19 2.55
C ALA A 770 -2.10 -33.15 2.24
N MET A 771 -1.90 -32.20 3.14
CA MET A 771 -0.71 -31.34 3.15
C MET A 771 0.27 -31.79 4.22
N ASN A 772 1.55 -31.91 3.88
CA ASN A 772 2.61 -32.26 4.85
C ASN A 772 3.33 -31.02 5.40
N GLU A 773 3.37 -29.95 4.61
CA GLU A 773 3.99 -28.68 4.95
C GLU A 773 3.33 -27.51 4.23
N LEU A 774 3.51 -26.30 4.76
CA LEU A 774 3.06 -25.08 4.10
C LEU A 774 4.08 -24.65 3.04
N SER A 775 3.60 -24.21 1.88
CA SER A 775 4.48 -23.55 0.89
C SER A 775 4.96 -22.19 1.43
N PRO A 776 6.05 -21.62 0.88
CA PRO A 776 6.49 -20.28 1.25
C PRO A 776 5.39 -19.21 1.11
N GLU A 777 4.56 -19.31 0.06
CA GLU A 777 3.42 -18.42 -0.15
C GLU A 777 2.35 -18.58 0.94
N MET A 778 2.05 -19.83 1.34
CA MET A 778 1.08 -20.10 2.40
C MET A 778 1.58 -19.63 3.76
N LEU A 779 2.86 -19.81 4.07
CA LEU A 779 3.47 -19.29 5.30
C LEU A 779 3.30 -17.78 5.39
N VAL A 780 3.66 -17.06 4.33
CA VAL A 780 3.52 -15.60 4.26
C VAL A 780 2.06 -15.18 4.38
N GLN A 781 1.13 -15.91 3.76
CA GLN A 781 -0.29 -15.65 3.87
C GLN A 781 -0.80 -15.86 5.31
N PHE A 782 -0.26 -16.85 6.02
CA PHE A 782 -0.72 -17.21 7.35
C PHE A 782 -0.09 -16.37 8.47
N THR A 783 1.12 -15.84 8.29
CA THR A 783 1.82 -15.06 9.32
C THR A 783 1.84 -13.56 9.06
N GLN A 784 1.77 -13.12 7.80
CA GLN A 784 1.78 -11.69 7.44
C GLN A 784 0.37 -11.15 7.15
N ILE A 785 -0.53 -11.37 8.10
CA ILE A 785 -1.95 -11.05 7.97
C ILE A 785 -2.22 -9.54 7.97
N ASP A 786 -3.34 -9.14 7.36
CA ASP A 786 -3.88 -7.79 7.52
C ASP A 786 -4.90 -7.79 8.66
N TYR A 787 -4.50 -7.27 9.81
CA TYR A 787 -5.34 -7.26 11.02
C TYR A 787 -6.71 -6.58 10.82
N ARG A 788 -6.91 -5.74 9.79
CA ARG A 788 -8.24 -5.15 9.49
C ARG A 788 -9.20 -6.10 8.79
N ARG A 789 -8.69 -7.18 8.19
CA ARG A 789 -9.45 -8.11 7.34
C ARG A 789 -9.54 -9.51 7.92
N GLU A 790 -8.59 -9.86 8.77
CA GLU A 790 -8.45 -11.19 9.34
C GLU A 790 -7.70 -11.10 10.65
N MET A 791 -7.85 -12.12 11.49
CA MET A 791 -7.12 -12.22 12.75
C MET A 791 -6.68 -13.66 12.94
N ALA A 792 -5.46 -13.87 13.42
CA ALA A 792 -4.99 -15.16 13.87
C ALA A 792 -4.35 -15.02 15.25
N MET A 793 -4.76 -15.88 16.17
CA MET A 793 -4.24 -15.98 17.53
C MET A 793 -3.43 -17.27 17.64
N VAL A 794 -2.18 -17.15 18.07
CA VAL A 794 -1.29 -18.28 18.37
C VAL A 794 -1.21 -18.48 19.88
N ALA A 795 -1.19 -19.75 20.30
CA ALA A 795 -0.94 -20.16 21.66
C ALA A 795 0.51 -20.67 21.77
N MET A 796 1.32 -20.01 22.59
CA MET A 796 2.75 -20.29 22.80
C MET A 796 2.96 -20.80 24.22
N ALA A 797 3.41 -22.04 24.39
CA ALA A 797 3.71 -22.62 25.69
C ALA A 797 5.22 -22.63 25.94
N MET A 798 5.64 -22.31 27.16
CA MET A 798 7.05 -22.28 27.55
C MET A 798 7.51 -23.67 28.00
N ARG A 799 8.20 -24.43 27.14
CA ARG A 799 8.69 -25.79 27.45
C ARG A 799 10.20 -25.88 27.29
N ASP A 800 10.87 -26.49 28.25
CA ASP A 800 12.32 -26.69 28.25
C ASP A 800 13.14 -25.42 27.97
N GLY A 801 12.63 -24.25 28.41
CA GLY A 801 13.27 -22.96 28.17
C GLY A 801 13.06 -22.37 26.77
N HIS A 802 12.22 -22.98 25.92
CA HIS A 802 11.84 -22.47 24.61
C HIS A 802 10.32 -22.24 24.47
N GLU A 803 9.93 -21.19 23.73
CA GLU A 803 8.54 -20.99 23.33
C GLU A 803 8.19 -21.98 22.21
N GLN A 804 7.16 -22.79 22.43
CA GLN A 804 6.64 -23.72 21.44
C GLN A 804 5.20 -23.34 21.10
N GLN A 805 4.86 -23.25 19.82
CA GLN A 805 3.48 -23.09 19.40
C GLN A 805 2.68 -24.38 19.59
N VAL A 806 1.52 -24.26 20.22
CA VAL A 806 0.68 -25.40 20.64
C VAL A 806 -0.74 -25.35 20.09
N GLY A 807 -1.11 -24.25 19.44
CA GLY A 807 -2.38 -24.11 18.74
C GLY A 807 -2.47 -22.77 18.01
N VAL A 808 -3.33 -22.72 17.01
CA VAL A 808 -3.66 -21.50 16.27
C VAL A 808 -5.13 -21.49 15.91
N ALA A 809 -5.78 -20.35 16.12
CA ALA A 809 -7.13 -20.09 15.65
C ALA A 809 -7.13 -18.80 14.85
N ARG A 810 -7.93 -18.73 13.78
CA ARG A 810 -8.05 -17.53 12.95
C ARG A 810 -9.45 -17.32 12.43
N TYR A 811 -9.75 -16.11 12.01
CA TYR A 811 -10.90 -15.80 11.16
C TYR A 811 -10.54 -14.87 10.00
N VAL A 812 -11.36 -14.91 8.96
CA VAL A 812 -11.36 -13.95 7.85
C VAL A 812 -12.72 -13.29 7.79
N ILE A 813 -12.75 -11.95 7.67
CA ILE A 813 -14.00 -11.19 7.60
C ILE A 813 -14.69 -11.49 6.27
N ASN A 814 -15.97 -11.83 6.35
CA ASN A 814 -16.78 -12.11 5.18
C ASN A 814 -17.05 -10.82 4.39
N PRO A 815 -17.34 -10.92 3.09
CA PRO A 815 -17.56 -9.74 2.26
C PRO A 815 -18.75 -8.85 2.65
N ASP A 816 -19.64 -9.34 3.53
CA ASP A 816 -20.74 -8.57 4.12
C ASP A 816 -20.28 -7.54 5.18
N GLY A 817 -19.04 -7.66 5.67
CA GLY A 817 -18.44 -6.82 6.72
C GLY A 817 -19.07 -6.99 8.10
N ARG A 818 -19.90 -8.01 8.32
CA ARG A 818 -20.63 -8.25 9.59
C ARG A 818 -20.37 -9.62 10.17
N SER A 819 -20.02 -10.59 9.33
CA SER A 819 -19.70 -11.95 9.75
C SER A 819 -18.23 -12.28 9.47
N CYS A 820 -17.71 -13.34 10.09
CA CYS A 820 -16.41 -13.90 9.75
C CYS A 820 -16.41 -15.42 9.79
N GLU A 821 -15.63 -16.02 8.90
CA GLU A 821 -15.39 -17.46 8.87
C GLU A 821 -14.16 -17.79 9.71
N PHE A 822 -14.27 -18.76 10.63
CA PHE A 822 -13.18 -19.16 11.51
C PHE A 822 -12.60 -20.53 11.17
N ALA A 823 -11.34 -20.74 11.57
CA ALA A 823 -10.67 -22.02 11.57
C ALA A 823 -9.78 -22.16 12.80
N ILE A 824 -9.69 -23.37 13.37
CA ILE A 824 -8.88 -23.66 14.55
C ILE A 824 -8.18 -25.00 14.43
N VAL A 825 -6.96 -25.07 14.97
CA VAL A 825 -6.22 -26.32 15.16
C VAL A 825 -5.40 -26.24 16.44
N VAL A 826 -5.38 -27.33 17.20
CA VAL A 826 -4.61 -27.48 18.44
C VAL A 826 -3.68 -28.68 18.26
N GLY A 827 -2.44 -28.57 18.73
CA GLY A 827 -1.45 -29.63 18.59
C GLY A 827 -1.82 -30.87 19.43
N ASP A 828 -1.61 -32.05 18.85
CA ASP A 828 -1.99 -33.34 19.43
C ASP A 828 -1.32 -33.60 20.80
N GLN A 829 -0.13 -33.03 21.00
CA GLN A 829 0.68 -33.21 22.22
C GLN A 829 0.09 -32.54 23.47
N ILE A 830 -0.93 -31.68 23.33
CA ILE A 830 -1.51 -30.88 24.43
C ILE A 830 -3.05 -30.87 24.37
N THR A 831 -3.64 -32.00 23.98
CA THR A 831 -5.09 -32.19 24.00
C THR A 831 -5.65 -32.16 25.43
N HIS A 832 -6.92 -31.76 25.58
CA HIS A 832 -7.64 -31.63 26.86
C HIS A 832 -7.13 -30.58 27.86
N GLN A 833 -6.24 -29.67 27.43
CA GLN A 833 -5.76 -28.55 28.27
C GLN A 833 -6.54 -27.23 28.08
N GLY A 834 -7.72 -27.27 27.44
CA GLY A 834 -8.57 -26.10 27.24
C GLY A 834 -8.06 -25.06 26.24
N ILE A 835 -6.98 -25.35 25.48
CA ILE A 835 -6.37 -24.44 24.51
C ILE A 835 -7.39 -23.98 23.44
N GLY A 836 -8.17 -24.91 22.89
CA GLY A 836 -9.17 -24.60 21.87
C GLY A 836 -10.19 -23.55 22.34
N THR A 837 -10.73 -23.74 23.54
CA THR A 837 -11.67 -22.81 24.19
C THR A 837 -11.03 -21.43 24.40
N ARG A 838 -9.78 -21.38 24.87
CA ARG A 838 -9.06 -20.13 25.12
C ARG A 838 -8.78 -19.35 23.83
N LEU A 839 -8.32 -20.05 22.79
CA LEU A 839 -8.10 -19.47 21.46
C LEU A 839 -9.39 -18.92 20.85
N MET A 840 -10.51 -19.66 20.91
CA MET A 840 -11.80 -19.18 20.41
C MET A 840 -12.30 -17.95 21.19
N LYS A 841 -12.16 -17.92 22.51
CA LYS A 841 -12.50 -16.74 23.32
C LYS A 841 -11.66 -15.52 22.94
N ALA A 842 -10.37 -15.72 22.64
CA ALA A 842 -9.50 -14.67 22.13
C ALA A 842 -9.96 -14.15 20.77
N LEU A 843 -10.37 -15.04 19.85
CA LEU A 843 -10.97 -14.64 18.57
C LEU A 843 -12.29 -13.89 18.75
N PHE A 844 -13.17 -14.30 19.68
CA PHE A 844 -14.42 -13.58 19.93
C PHE A 844 -14.16 -12.13 20.38
N ARG A 845 -13.16 -11.94 21.25
CA ARG A 845 -12.74 -10.59 21.68
C ARG A 845 -12.27 -9.77 20.48
N ALA A 846 -11.38 -10.33 19.65
CA ALA A 846 -10.89 -9.67 18.45
C ALA A 846 -11.99 -9.38 17.42
N ALA A 847 -12.97 -10.27 17.26
CA ALA A 847 -14.07 -10.10 16.33
C ALA A 847 -15.04 -8.99 16.80
N ARG A 848 -15.31 -8.90 18.12
CA ARG A 848 -16.07 -7.79 18.71
C ARG A 848 -15.34 -6.45 18.60
N ASP A 849 -14.02 -6.43 18.77
CA ASP A 849 -13.21 -5.23 18.56
C ASP A 849 -13.33 -4.71 17.10
N HIS A 850 -13.57 -5.61 16.14
CA HIS A 850 -13.89 -5.26 14.75
C HIS A 850 -15.36 -4.93 14.48
N GLY A 851 -16.24 -5.00 15.48
CA GLY A 851 -17.68 -4.76 15.31
C GLY A 851 -18.42 -5.88 14.58
N LEU A 852 -17.84 -7.08 14.48
CA LEU A 852 -18.48 -8.23 13.86
C LEU A 852 -19.59 -8.79 14.77
N GLN A 853 -20.67 -9.25 14.15
CA GLN A 853 -21.89 -9.70 14.83
C GLN A 853 -21.99 -11.22 14.88
N VAL A 854 -21.40 -11.91 13.90
CA VAL A 854 -21.53 -13.35 13.70
C VAL A 854 -20.17 -13.96 13.43
N ILE A 855 -19.90 -15.11 14.03
CA ILE A 855 -18.77 -15.97 13.69
C ILE A 855 -19.30 -17.34 13.25
N GLU A 856 -18.84 -17.79 12.09
CA GLU A 856 -19.31 -19.02 11.44
C GLU A 856 -18.14 -19.87 10.94
N GLY A 857 -18.39 -21.16 10.71
CA GLY A 857 -17.38 -22.05 10.16
C GLY A 857 -17.96 -23.39 9.74
N THR A 858 -17.14 -24.17 9.05
CA THR A 858 -17.53 -25.48 8.52
C THR A 858 -16.70 -26.58 9.19
N VAL A 859 -17.39 -27.58 9.73
CA VAL A 859 -16.78 -28.69 10.46
C VAL A 859 -17.13 -30.01 9.79
N LEU A 860 -16.15 -30.88 9.58
CA LEU A 860 -16.39 -32.24 9.09
C LEU A 860 -17.25 -33.01 10.08
N LYS A 861 -18.26 -33.72 9.57
CA LYS A 861 -19.24 -34.48 10.37
C LYS A 861 -18.62 -35.52 11.31
N ASN A 862 -17.45 -36.05 10.97
CA ASN A 862 -16.73 -37.05 11.77
C ASN A 862 -15.77 -36.43 12.81
N ASN A 863 -15.68 -35.11 12.92
CA ASN A 863 -14.80 -34.44 13.88
C ASN A 863 -15.51 -34.20 15.23
N GLU A 864 -15.74 -35.30 15.96
CA GLU A 864 -16.43 -35.28 17.26
C GLU A 864 -15.79 -34.32 18.29
N PRO A 865 -14.44 -34.20 18.42
CA PRO A 865 -13.83 -33.24 19.33
C PRO A 865 -14.19 -31.78 18.99
N MET A 866 -14.19 -31.42 17.70
CA MET A 866 -14.57 -30.09 17.26
C MET A 866 -16.06 -29.83 17.50
N HIS A 867 -16.90 -30.83 17.24
CA HIS A 867 -18.30 -30.79 17.63
C HIS A 867 -18.41 -30.55 19.14
N GLN A 868 -17.77 -31.29 20.03
CA GLN A 868 -17.87 -31.02 21.47
C GLN A 868 -17.50 -29.55 21.82
N LEU A 869 -16.39 -29.04 21.27
CA LEU A 869 -15.95 -27.66 21.46
C LEU A 869 -17.00 -26.63 21.01
N MET A 870 -17.65 -26.84 19.87
CA MET A 870 -18.70 -25.94 19.36
C MET A 870 -19.94 -25.91 20.26
N ASN A 871 -20.31 -27.03 20.90
CA ASN A 871 -21.41 -27.07 21.86
C ASN A 871 -21.06 -26.29 23.12
N ASP A 872 -19.87 -26.52 23.67
CA ASP A 872 -19.40 -25.87 24.90
C ASP A 872 -19.26 -24.35 24.71
N LEU A 873 -18.90 -23.92 23.50
CA LEU A 873 -18.84 -22.52 23.11
C LEU A 873 -20.19 -21.96 22.62
N GLY A 874 -21.29 -22.72 22.67
CA GLY A 874 -22.63 -22.27 22.36
C GLY A 874 -22.85 -21.87 20.89
N PHE A 875 -22.30 -22.63 19.94
CA PHE A 875 -22.63 -22.53 18.52
C PHE A 875 -23.90 -23.32 18.20
N SER A 876 -24.73 -22.76 17.32
CA SER A 876 -25.77 -23.52 16.62
C SER A 876 -25.16 -24.34 15.48
N ARG A 877 -25.89 -25.39 15.04
CA ARG A 877 -25.43 -26.31 14.00
C ARG A 877 -26.54 -26.61 13.00
N ARG A 878 -26.16 -26.73 11.74
CA ARG A 878 -27.00 -27.29 10.68
C ARG A 878 -26.14 -28.10 9.72
N MET A 879 -26.74 -29.12 9.09
CA MET A 879 -26.07 -29.81 7.99
C MET A 879 -25.87 -28.83 6.83
N ASP A 880 -24.73 -28.92 6.15
CA ASP A 880 -24.54 -28.20 4.91
C ASP A 880 -25.53 -28.75 3.84
N PRO A 881 -26.29 -27.89 3.16
CA PRO A 881 -27.27 -28.31 2.17
C PRO A 881 -26.65 -28.90 0.90
N ASP A 882 -25.41 -28.51 0.59
CA ASP A 882 -24.69 -28.87 -0.63
C ASP A 882 -23.70 -30.02 -0.39
N ASP A 883 -23.23 -30.22 0.85
CA ASP A 883 -22.31 -31.31 1.22
C ASP A 883 -22.73 -32.07 2.50
N PRO A 884 -23.18 -33.34 2.40
CA PRO A 884 -23.64 -34.11 3.56
C PRO A 884 -22.54 -34.50 4.56
N ASP A 885 -21.27 -34.34 4.21
CA ASP A 885 -20.13 -34.61 5.09
C ASP A 885 -19.70 -33.37 5.89
N LEU A 886 -20.35 -32.22 5.67
CA LEU A 886 -20.07 -30.96 6.34
C LEU A 886 -21.23 -30.50 7.25
N VAL A 887 -20.85 -29.89 8.37
CA VAL A 887 -21.76 -29.28 9.35
C VAL A 887 -21.38 -27.82 9.48
N LEU A 888 -22.32 -26.94 9.15
CA LEU A 888 -22.19 -25.50 9.35
C LEU A 888 -22.44 -25.17 10.82
N VAL A 889 -21.54 -24.41 11.42
CA VAL A 889 -21.65 -23.92 12.80
C VAL A 889 -21.65 -22.40 12.83
N GLU A 890 -22.54 -21.81 13.61
CA GLU A 890 -22.71 -20.35 13.69
C GLU A 890 -22.98 -19.89 15.13
N ARG A 891 -22.41 -18.75 15.50
CA ARG A 891 -22.62 -18.08 16.81
C ARG A 891 -22.72 -16.57 16.65
N ASN A 892 -23.71 -15.97 17.32
CA ASN A 892 -23.77 -14.53 17.53
C ASN A 892 -22.76 -14.09 18.61
N LEU A 893 -22.02 -13.02 18.35
CA LEU A 893 -20.91 -12.54 19.18
C LEU A 893 -21.32 -11.65 20.35
#